data_AF-A0A9X4E3X7-F1
#
_entry.id   AF-A0A9X4E3X7-F1
#
_cell.length_a   1.000
_cell.length_b   1.000
_cell.length_c   1.000
_cell.angle_alpha   90.00
_cell.angle_beta   90.00
_cell.angle_gamma   90.00
#
_symmetry.space_group_name_H-M   'P 1'
#
loop_
_entity.id
_entity.type
_entity.pdbx_description
1 polymer ?
#
loop_
_entity_poly.entity_id
_entity_poly.type
_entity_poly.pdbx_seq_one_letter_code
_entity_poly.pdbx_strand_id
1 'polypeptide(L)'
;MATIAEALQAALDHHQAGRGAEARVLYGRILAAAPDTADAHYLLGMLDAQEGRFAEAAAGLQRAVDLRPQSLPYRLNLAKALSAGGQVFSALHQFRAVLAQQPDQAEALTAAARLLLDGVPEDGQDRAAEAADLFDRAARLLPIDAALALDQARCLQRLDRLTEAAVAAARAVAHAPTPNRRAAAHILLARVLEAQGRTEEALAAYEAGLPDADPALAPQAHQARGALLQAAGRSAEALPAYRAALDLQPDLLPARFGLGQVLNDLGRDDPAADCFQQVLDRDPGQIMAYEALAQLRARQGRPDLAADILAAALAVDPGRADLRFAWGRHLQADQRPGPALAAYAAVVADGTVADDMRAAAACNRALLLVAEGDLAGAAELLPLVTALRPGEGAEGEADCRRLATLLSDLALVRDDAWDHLGRLIAWIAAEWRVRGYFWKTAYYVALETGNRLLDQMEDEARRAIAHDALRRLVETVVTTAIGIDPLLDPWFVFLEGCVALRLGEGERARALFAGLAPALPFTAHIPFGDDFARWTAEAAAVRGAFAQGLTWGPLAPGAGHEPVVLVAADSAYVRRFLPVLAASIASAAPGARLHVHVCDPVPGDIDFIRAQAGAAPALRLGWSTEVLDAALAGPSRTTYLTAARFLRLPDILERYAAPLVVADIDAAFLTDPARFVAALDAGRPVATTWGPGNLAGPYDAAGGGLVVLADHARARDFARGVADFLLYHVDRARRHGVPLGYFLDQVALIATINAVLKPAHLRPIPMDGRVHRLGGEGPEEGAFVQILPEKAMADFDERMARVVARLRTGEGPRPLEEFFRL
;
A
#
# COMPACT_ATOMS: atom_id res chain seq x y z
N MET A 1 -11.50 -66.55 66.19
CA MET A 1 -11.49 -66.18 64.77
C MET A 1 -11.74 -64.69 64.70
N ALA A 2 -10.88 -63.93 64.03
CA ALA A 2 -11.16 -62.52 63.80
C ALA A 2 -12.41 -62.40 62.92
N THR A 3 -13.30 -61.47 63.26
CA THR A 3 -14.47 -61.15 62.42
C THR A 3 -14.02 -60.50 61.12
N ILE A 4 -14.85 -60.51 60.08
CA ILE A 4 -14.57 -59.81 58.82
C ILE A 4 -14.29 -58.32 59.05
N ALA A 5 -14.97 -57.70 60.02
CA ALA A 5 -14.74 -56.31 60.41
C ALA A 5 -13.35 -56.08 61.03
N GLU A 6 -12.91 -56.96 61.93
CA GLU A 6 -11.56 -56.88 62.53
C GLU A 6 -10.46 -57.13 61.48
N ALA A 7 -10.69 -58.07 60.56
CA ALA A 7 -9.76 -58.33 59.46
C ALA A 7 -9.67 -57.13 58.49
N LEU A 8 -10.81 -56.49 58.20
CA LEU A 8 -10.88 -55.30 57.35
C LEU A 8 -10.16 -54.11 57.98
N GLN A 9 -10.33 -53.91 59.30
CA GLN A 9 -9.62 -52.87 60.04
C GLN A 9 -8.10 -53.11 60.00
N ALA A 10 -7.65 -54.35 60.24
CA ALA A 10 -6.23 -54.67 60.14
C ALA A 10 -5.68 -54.42 58.72
N ALA A 11 -6.42 -54.80 57.67
CA ALA A 11 -6.01 -54.54 56.29
C ALA A 11 -5.92 -53.03 56.00
N LEU A 12 -6.86 -52.24 56.52
CA LEU A 12 -6.85 -50.78 56.43
C LEU A 12 -5.66 -50.15 57.16
N ASP A 13 -5.31 -50.64 58.35
CA ASP A 13 -4.14 -50.15 59.10
C ASP A 13 -2.83 -50.39 58.32
N HIS A 14 -2.71 -51.54 57.64
CA HIS A 14 -1.60 -51.80 56.73
C HIS A 14 -1.61 -50.85 55.53
N HIS A 15 -2.77 -50.61 54.92
CA HIS A 15 -2.92 -49.70 53.78
C HIS A 15 -2.54 -48.25 54.17
N GLN A 16 -3.05 -47.73 55.28
CA GLN A 16 -2.73 -46.39 55.79
C GLN A 16 -1.26 -46.23 56.18
N ALA A 17 -0.61 -47.30 56.61
CA ALA A 17 0.81 -47.30 56.93
C ALA A 17 1.74 -47.50 55.71
N GLY A 18 1.20 -47.47 54.48
CA GLY A 18 1.97 -47.64 53.25
C GLY A 18 2.44 -49.08 52.97
N ARG A 19 1.99 -50.06 53.76
CA ARG A 19 2.29 -51.49 53.58
C ARG A 19 1.31 -52.14 52.60
N GLY A 20 1.38 -51.71 51.33
CA GLY A 20 0.44 -52.07 50.28
C GLY A 20 0.40 -53.57 49.97
N ALA A 21 1.54 -54.26 49.98
CA ALA A 21 1.60 -55.70 49.71
C ALA A 21 0.86 -56.51 50.79
N GLU A 22 1.07 -56.18 52.07
CA GLU A 22 0.40 -56.82 53.19
C GLU A 22 -1.09 -56.50 53.23
N ALA A 23 -1.48 -55.24 52.94
CA ALA A 23 -2.87 -54.84 52.82
C ALA A 23 -3.60 -55.62 51.72
N ARG A 24 -2.99 -55.76 50.54
CA ARG A 24 -3.52 -56.54 49.40
C ARG A 24 -3.76 -58.00 49.75
N VAL A 25 -2.80 -58.64 50.43
CA VAL A 25 -2.96 -60.04 50.88
C VAL A 25 -4.13 -60.17 51.84
N LEU A 26 -4.29 -59.23 52.78
CA LEU A 26 -5.40 -59.24 53.73
C LEU A 26 -6.74 -58.97 53.05
N TYR A 27 -6.85 -58.00 52.15
CA TYR A 27 -8.05 -57.78 51.34
C TYR A 27 -8.40 -59.01 50.50
N GLY A 28 -7.43 -59.67 49.87
CA GLY A 28 -7.63 -60.90 49.11
C GLY A 28 -8.14 -62.06 49.98
N ARG A 29 -7.61 -62.22 51.21
CA ARG A 29 -8.10 -63.23 52.17
C ARG A 29 -9.53 -62.95 52.63
N ILE A 30 -9.88 -61.68 52.85
CA ILE A 30 -11.25 -61.27 53.18
C ILE A 30 -12.19 -61.61 52.03
N LEU A 31 -11.83 -61.28 50.80
CA LEU A 31 -12.64 -61.57 49.61
C LEU A 31 -12.75 -63.07 49.30
N ALA A 32 -11.74 -63.88 49.66
CA ALA A 32 -11.82 -65.33 49.55
C ALA A 32 -12.79 -65.95 50.58
N ALA A 33 -12.86 -65.39 51.79
CA ALA A 33 -13.76 -65.86 52.85
C ALA A 33 -15.18 -65.29 52.74
N ALA A 34 -15.33 -64.07 52.21
CA ALA A 34 -16.58 -63.35 52.04
C ALA A 34 -16.57 -62.51 50.75
N PRO A 35 -16.87 -63.13 49.59
CA PRO A 35 -16.75 -62.51 48.26
C PRO A 35 -17.59 -61.25 48.03
N ASP A 36 -18.67 -61.06 48.79
CA ASP A 36 -19.60 -59.93 48.65
C ASP A 36 -19.32 -58.79 49.66
N THR A 37 -18.11 -58.75 50.22
CA THR A 37 -17.68 -57.66 51.12
C THR A 37 -17.36 -56.39 50.32
N ALA A 38 -18.33 -55.51 50.14
CA ALA A 38 -18.20 -54.29 49.32
C ALA A 38 -17.03 -53.38 49.75
N ASP A 39 -16.81 -53.19 51.05
CA ASP A 39 -15.69 -52.35 51.55
C ASP A 39 -14.31 -52.93 51.20
N ALA A 40 -14.18 -54.26 51.17
CA ALA A 40 -12.92 -54.91 50.80
C ALA A 40 -12.62 -54.74 49.30
N HIS A 41 -13.64 -54.85 48.43
CA HIS A 41 -13.53 -54.54 47.00
C HIS A 41 -13.18 -53.05 46.76
N TYR A 42 -13.82 -52.14 47.49
CA TYR A 42 -13.56 -50.71 47.41
C TYR A 42 -12.12 -50.36 47.82
N LEU A 43 -11.68 -50.83 49.00
CA LEU A 43 -10.35 -50.50 49.52
C LEU A 43 -9.23 -51.17 48.71
N LEU A 44 -9.44 -52.39 48.21
CA LEU A 44 -8.51 -53.04 47.28
C LEU A 44 -8.42 -52.28 45.96
N GLY A 45 -9.56 -51.85 45.40
CA GLY A 45 -9.58 -51.05 44.17
C GLY A 45 -8.92 -49.67 44.35
N MET A 46 -9.08 -49.03 45.51
CA MET A 46 -8.34 -47.80 45.84
C MET A 46 -6.82 -48.03 45.93
N LEU A 47 -6.40 -49.15 46.51
CA LEU A 47 -4.99 -49.54 46.57
C LEU A 47 -4.44 -49.82 45.16
N ASP A 48 -5.20 -50.51 44.31
CA ASP A 48 -4.85 -50.72 42.90
C ASP A 48 -4.70 -49.41 42.12
N ALA A 49 -5.58 -48.43 42.38
CA ALA A 49 -5.46 -47.10 41.77
C ALA A 49 -4.19 -46.36 42.22
N GLN A 50 -3.82 -46.45 43.51
CA GLN A 50 -2.59 -45.85 44.03
C GLN A 50 -1.33 -46.48 43.42
N GLU A 51 -1.38 -47.76 43.10
CA GLU A 51 -0.28 -48.51 42.47
C GLU A 51 -0.30 -48.43 40.93
N GLY A 52 -1.18 -47.62 40.33
CA GLY A 52 -1.28 -47.41 38.88
C GLY A 52 -1.95 -48.55 38.10
N ARG A 53 -2.53 -49.55 38.78
CA ARG A 53 -3.24 -50.68 38.17
C ARG A 53 -4.71 -50.33 37.92
N PHE A 54 -4.93 -49.44 36.96
CA PHE A 54 -6.24 -48.82 36.74
C PHE A 54 -7.33 -49.79 36.25
N ALA A 55 -6.96 -50.86 35.53
CA ALA A 55 -7.93 -51.86 35.06
C ALA A 55 -8.47 -52.70 36.22
N GLU A 56 -7.58 -53.17 37.10
CA GLU A 56 -7.90 -53.91 38.31
C GLU A 56 -8.65 -53.01 39.32
N ALA A 57 -8.22 -51.76 39.45
CA ALA A 57 -8.90 -50.76 40.26
C ALA A 57 -10.35 -50.56 39.82
N ALA A 58 -10.58 -50.36 38.52
CA ALA A 58 -11.91 -50.19 37.97
C ALA A 58 -12.79 -51.45 38.18
N ALA A 59 -12.23 -52.65 38.02
CA ALA A 59 -12.96 -53.89 38.25
C ALA A 59 -13.38 -54.07 39.72
N GLY A 60 -12.46 -53.83 40.67
CA GLY A 60 -12.74 -53.89 42.10
C GLY A 60 -13.75 -52.83 42.55
N LEU A 61 -13.59 -51.60 42.07
CA LEU A 61 -14.49 -50.49 42.39
C LEU A 61 -15.88 -50.69 41.75
N GLN A 62 -15.98 -51.26 40.54
CA GLN A 62 -17.25 -51.62 39.92
C GLN A 62 -17.98 -52.67 40.75
N ARG A 63 -17.27 -53.71 41.23
CA ARG A 63 -17.86 -54.72 42.10
C ARG A 63 -18.36 -54.13 43.42
N ALA A 64 -17.64 -53.17 43.99
CA ALA A 64 -18.09 -52.44 45.18
C ALA A 64 -19.36 -51.62 44.93
N VAL A 65 -19.46 -50.96 43.76
CA VAL A 65 -20.67 -50.23 43.34
C VAL A 65 -21.85 -51.19 43.12
N ASP A 66 -21.64 -52.34 42.50
CA ASP A 66 -22.71 -53.33 42.27
C ASP A 66 -23.29 -53.87 43.59
N LEU A 67 -22.43 -54.08 44.59
CA LEU A 67 -22.82 -54.57 45.91
C LEU A 67 -23.51 -53.48 46.76
N ARG A 68 -23.14 -52.21 46.59
CA ARG A 68 -23.77 -51.07 47.27
C ARG A 68 -23.98 -49.87 46.31
N PRO A 69 -25.03 -49.89 45.47
CA PRO A 69 -25.23 -48.90 44.40
C PRO A 69 -25.48 -47.46 44.88
N GLN A 70 -25.89 -47.29 46.14
CA GLN A 70 -26.17 -46.00 46.76
C GLN A 70 -24.91 -45.30 47.31
N SER A 71 -23.77 -45.99 47.35
CA SER A 71 -22.51 -45.41 47.84
C SER A 71 -21.89 -44.50 46.78
N LEU A 72 -22.15 -43.20 46.89
CA LEU A 72 -21.53 -42.18 46.03
C LEU A 72 -20.00 -42.17 46.10
N PRO A 73 -19.33 -42.35 47.25
CA PRO A 73 -17.87 -42.44 47.30
C PRO A 73 -17.30 -43.58 46.43
N TYR A 74 -17.97 -44.74 46.38
CA TYR A 74 -17.52 -45.85 45.53
C TYR A 74 -17.63 -45.48 44.05
N ARG A 75 -18.76 -44.89 43.67
CA ARG A 75 -19.04 -44.51 42.29
C ARG A 75 -18.12 -43.38 41.80
N LEU A 76 -17.83 -42.41 42.68
CA LEU A 76 -16.88 -41.33 42.41
C LEU A 76 -15.46 -41.86 42.19
N ASN A 77 -14.99 -42.76 43.05
CA ASN A 77 -13.65 -43.30 42.91
C ASN A 77 -13.54 -44.30 41.73
N LEU A 78 -14.62 -45.02 41.40
CA LEU A 78 -14.72 -45.76 40.15
C LEU A 78 -14.55 -44.83 38.93
N ALA A 79 -15.26 -43.69 38.92
CA ALA A 79 -15.15 -42.71 37.83
C ALA A 79 -13.70 -42.19 37.66
N LYS A 80 -13.01 -41.92 38.77
CA LYS A 80 -11.59 -41.52 38.75
C LYS A 80 -10.66 -42.61 38.24
N ALA A 81 -10.86 -43.86 38.66
CA ALA A 81 -10.06 -45.00 38.20
C ALA A 81 -10.27 -45.24 36.68
N LEU A 82 -11.51 -45.15 36.21
CA LEU A 82 -11.84 -45.24 34.78
C LEU A 82 -11.21 -44.09 33.97
N SER A 83 -11.23 -42.88 34.52
CA SER A 83 -10.59 -41.69 33.94
C SER A 83 -9.08 -41.89 33.78
N ALA A 84 -8.39 -42.29 34.85
CA ALA A 84 -6.95 -42.54 34.85
C ALA A 84 -6.56 -43.71 33.92
N GLY A 85 -7.45 -44.68 33.74
CA GLY A 85 -7.28 -45.78 32.77
C GLY A 85 -7.67 -45.44 31.32
N GLY A 86 -7.97 -44.17 31.00
CA GLY A 86 -8.31 -43.72 29.64
C GLY A 86 -9.73 -44.06 29.16
N GLN A 87 -10.58 -44.62 30.01
CA GLN A 87 -11.95 -45.01 29.67
C GLN A 87 -12.93 -43.82 29.81
N VAL A 88 -12.74 -42.80 28.97
CA VAL A 88 -13.41 -41.49 29.06
C VAL A 88 -14.94 -41.59 29.12
N PHE A 89 -15.57 -42.38 28.24
CA PHE A 89 -17.04 -42.49 28.20
C PHE A 89 -17.61 -43.13 29.47
N SER A 90 -17.00 -44.23 29.93
CA SER A 90 -17.40 -44.93 31.15
C SER A 90 -17.19 -44.03 32.38
N ALA A 91 -16.10 -43.27 32.43
CA ALA A 91 -15.84 -42.31 33.50
C ALA A 91 -16.91 -41.21 33.55
N LEU A 92 -17.22 -40.57 32.41
CA LEU A 92 -18.26 -39.54 32.31
C LEU A 92 -19.64 -40.05 32.73
N HIS A 93 -19.99 -41.28 32.35
CA HIS A 93 -21.24 -41.92 32.79
C HIS A 93 -21.30 -42.01 34.32
N GLN A 94 -20.23 -42.44 34.97
CA GLN A 94 -20.18 -42.52 36.43
C GLN A 94 -20.18 -41.15 37.11
N PHE A 95 -19.45 -40.16 36.58
CA PHE A 95 -19.48 -38.79 37.09
C PHE A 95 -20.89 -38.17 37.00
N ARG A 96 -21.58 -38.32 35.86
CA ARG A 96 -22.97 -37.85 35.70
C ARG A 96 -23.92 -38.51 36.69
N ALA A 97 -23.75 -39.81 36.96
CA ALA A 97 -24.55 -40.50 37.96
C ALA A 97 -24.29 -40.01 39.39
N VAL A 98 -23.06 -39.59 39.72
CA VAL A 98 -22.76 -38.90 41.00
C VAL A 98 -23.45 -37.53 41.04
N LEU A 99 -23.35 -36.74 39.97
CA LEU A 99 -23.93 -35.40 39.88
C LEU A 99 -25.47 -35.39 39.87
N ALA A 100 -26.10 -36.48 39.41
CA ALA A 100 -27.56 -36.64 39.46
C ALA A 100 -28.08 -36.75 40.91
N GLN A 101 -27.27 -37.27 41.84
CA GLN A 101 -27.65 -37.39 43.26
C GLN A 101 -27.09 -36.25 44.11
N GLN A 102 -25.91 -35.74 43.76
CA GLN A 102 -25.27 -34.60 44.42
C GLN A 102 -24.87 -33.57 43.36
N PRO A 103 -25.76 -32.64 42.97
CA PRO A 103 -25.48 -31.63 41.96
C PRO A 103 -24.30 -30.70 42.29
N ASP A 104 -24.02 -30.48 43.57
CA ASP A 104 -22.97 -29.58 44.06
C ASP A 104 -21.70 -30.33 44.51
N GLN A 105 -21.43 -31.51 43.93
CA GLN A 105 -20.21 -32.26 44.18
C GLN A 105 -19.07 -31.66 43.34
N ALA A 106 -18.27 -30.76 43.94
CA ALA A 106 -17.24 -29.98 43.25
C ALA A 106 -16.14 -30.80 42.56
N GLU A 107 -15.72 -31.92 43.14
CA GLU A 107 -14.70 -32.79 42.55
C GLU A 107 -15.22 -33.52 41.31
N ALA A 108 -16.46 -34.00 41.33
CA ALA A 108 -17.13 -34.64 40.20
C ALA A 108 -17.40 -33.63 39.07
N LEU A 109 -17.83 -32.41 39.41
CA LEU A 109 -18.01 -31.31 38.44
C LEU A 109 -16.69 -31.02 37.73
N THR A 110 -15.61 -30.80 38.49
CA THR A 110 -14.30 -30.46 37.94
C THR A 110 -13.71 -31.60 37.10
N ALA A 111 -13.77 -32.83 37.59
CA ALA A 111 -13.22 -33.99 36.89
C ALA A 111 -13.99 -34.32 35.60
N ALA A 112 -15.31 -34.20 35.61
CA ALA A 112 -16.13 -34.36 34.41
C ALA A 112 -15.86 -33.25 33.38
N ALA A 113 -15.76 -32.00 33.81
CA ALA A 113 -15.45 -30.87 32.94
C ALA A 113 -14.09 -31.01 32.26
N ARG A 114 -13.04 -31.42 32.98
CA ARG A 114 -11.72 -31.71 32.41
C ARG A 114 -11.75 -32.84 31.38
N LEU A 115 -12.42 -33.95 31.70
CA LEU A 115 -12.57 -35.06 30.74
C LEU A 115 -13.31 -34.65 29.47
N LEU A 116 -14.34 -33.82 29.60
CA LEU A 116 -15.04 -33.25 28.45
C LEU A 116 -14.13 -32.31 27.64
N LEU A 117 -13.25 -31.55 28.29
CA LEU A 117 -12.32 -30.63 27.61
C LEU A 117 -11.18 -31.38 26.87
N ASP A 118 -10.61 -32.41 27.50
CA ASP A 118 -9.47 -33.18 26.98
C ASP A 118 -9.88 -34.17 25.87
N GLY A 119 -11.12 -34.67 25.89
CA GLY A 119 -11.65 -35.65 24.92
C GLY A 119 -12.28 -35.04 23.65
N VAL A 120 -12.00 -33.78 23.34
CA VAL A 120 -12.68 -33.01 22.28
C VAL A 120 -11.72 -32.71 21.11
N PRO A 121 -12.01 -33.22 19.89
CA PRO A 121 -11.46 -32.65 18.65
C PRO A 121 -11.92 -31.18 18.51
N GLU A 122 -11.16 -30.33 17.83
CA GLU A 122 -11.40 -28.88 17.76
C GLU A 122 -12.84 -28.47 17.36
N ASP A 123 -13.60 -29.34 16.68
CA ASP A 123 -14.96 -29.08 16.20
C ASP A 123 -16.11 -29.44 17.19
N GLY A 124 -15.80 -29.96 18.39
CA GLY A 124 -16.81 -30.47 19.34
C GLY A 124 -17.49 -29.44 20.23
N GLN A 125 -18.14 -28.41 19.66
CA GLN A 125 -18.73 -27.27 20.39
C GLN A 125 -19.72 -27.66 21.51
N ASP A 126 -20.57 -28.66 21.30
CA ASP A 126 -21.59 -29.07 22.28
C ASP A 126 -20.98 -29.60 23.60
N ARG A 127 -19.87 -30.34 23.52
CA ARG A 127 -19.19 -30.90 24.70
C ARG A 127 -18.39 -29.84 25.44
N ALA A 128 -17.79 -28.89 24.73
CA ALA A 128 -17.12 -27.75 25.34
C ALA A 128 -18.12 -26.84 26.08
N ALA A 129 -19.33 -26.66 25.55
CA ALA A 129 -20.40 -25.93 26.23
C ALA A 129 -20.85 -26.64 27.52
N GLU A 130 -21.01 -27.97 27.51
CA GLU A 130 -21.26 -28.75 28.73
C GLU A 130 -20.13 -28.60 29.75
N ALA A 131 -18.87 -28.67 29.31
CA ALA A 131 -17.71 -28.47 30.19
C ALA A 131 -17.72 -27.07 30.84
N ALA A 132 -18.10 -26.04 30.09
CA ALA A 132 -18.19 -24.67 30.61
C ALA A 132 -19.26 -24.52 31.71
N ASP A 133 -20.43 -25.15 31.57
CA ASP A 133 -21.46 -25.17 32.63
C ASP A 133 -20.96 -25.86 33.90
N LEU A 134 -20.31 -27.02 33.74
CA LEU A 134 -19.74 -27.75 34.87
C LEU A 134 -18.63 -26.96 35.58
N PHE A 135 -17.76 -26.28 34.82
CA PHE A 135 -16.74 -25.40 35.38
C PHE A 135 -17.35 -24.17 36.10
N ASP A 136 -18.39 -23.57 35.55
CA ASP A 136 -19.09 -22.43 36.17
C ASP A 136 -19.75 -22.82 37.50
N ARG A 137 -20.40 -23.99 37.55
CA ARG A 137 -20.93 -24.57 38.79
C ARG A 137 -19.83 -24.88 39.79
N ALA A 138 -18.73 -25.50 39.36
CA ALA A 138 -17.59 -25.78 40.23
C ALA A 138 -16.97 -24.48 40.78
N ALA A 139 -16.84 -23.43 39.96
CA ALA A 139 -16.27 -22.15 40.34
C ALA A 139 -17.11 -21.40 41.38
N ARG A 140 -18.44 -21.59 41.39
CA ARG A 140 -19.30 -21.08 42.48
C ARG A 140 -19.01 -21.73 43.83
N LEU A 141 -18.66 -23.02 43.84
CA LEU A 141 -18.36 -23.78 45.06
C LEU A 141 -16.93 -23.54 45.55
N LEU A 142 -15.99 -23.37 44.62
CA LEU A 142 -14.56 -23.20 44.90
C LEU A 142 -14.02 -21.91 44.25
N PRO A 143 -14.47 -20.72 44.68
CA PRO A 143 -14.14 -19.46 44.00
C PRO A 143 -12.65 -19.08 44.05
N ILE A 144 -11.91 -19.57 45.04
CA ILE A 144 -10.48 -19.30 45.24
C ILE A 144 -9.56 -20.37 44.65
N ASP A 145 -10.10 -21.41 44.01
CA ASP A 145 -9.27 -22.43 43.37
C ASP A 145 -8.72 -21.91 42.03
N ALA A 146 -7.45 -21.52 42.05
CA ALA A 146 -6.77 -20.99 40.88
C ALA A 146 -6.60 -22.01 39.75
N ALA A 147 -6.45 -23.30 40.07
CA ALA A 147 -6.29 -24.34 39.04
C ALA A 147 -7.63 -24.55 38.30
N LEU A 148 -8.73 -24.59 39.05
CA LEU A 148 -10.07 -24.63 38.48
C LEU A 148 -10.35 -23.39 37.61
N ALA A 149 -10.01 -22.19 38.10
CA ALA A 149 -10.18 -20.94 37.35
C ALA A 149 -9.37 -20.93 36.05
N LEU A 150 -8.16 -21.49 36.04
CA LEU A 150 -7.32 -21.64 34.86
C LEU A 150 -7.94 -22.60 33.83
N ASP A 151 -8.47 -23.74 34.28
CA ASP A 151 -9.15 -24.71 33.42
C ASP A 151 -10.43 -24.13 32.81
N GLN A 152 -11.21 -23.39 33.62
CA GLN A 152 -12.38 -22.67 33.16
C GLN A 152 -12.02 -21.64 32.08
N ALA A 153 -10.97 -20.84 32.29
CA ALA A 153 -10.50 -19.85 31.31
C ALA A 153 -10.11 -20.50 29.97
N ARG A 154 -9.39 -21.63 30.01
CA ARG A 154 -9.05 -22.41 28.79
C ARG A 154 -10.29 -22.92 28.06
N CYS A 155 -11.26 -23.44 28.81
CA CYS A 155 -12.53 -23.91 28.24
C CYS A 155 -13.31 -22.78 27.55
N LEU A 156 -13.43 -21.63 28.21
CA LEU A 156 -14.14 -20.46 27.69
C LEU A 156 -13.41 -19.85 26.48
N GLN A 157 -12.07 -19.88 26.45
CA GLN A 157 -11.30 -19.45 25.29
C GLN A 157 -11.59 -20.32 24.06
N ARG A 158 -11.66 -21.65 24.20
CA ARG A 158 -12.00 -22.56 23.09
C ARG A 158 -13.42 -22.35 22.56
N LEU A 159 -14.33 -21.86 23.41
CA LEU A 159 -15.70 -21.50 23.06
C LEU A 159 -15.83 -20.08 22.50
N ASP A 160 -14.72 -19.35 22.33
CA ASP A 160 -14.70 -17.93 21.95
C ASP A 160 -15.51 -17.01 22.90
N ARG A 161 -15.73 -17.45 24.15
CA ARG A 161 -16.37 -16.66 25.22
C ARG A 161 -15.32 -15.81 25.94
N LEU A 162 -14.66 -14.95 25.19
CA LEU A 162 -13.40 -14.31 25.58
C LEU A 162 -13.52 -13.41 26.83
N THR A 163 -14.64 -12.70 27.01
CA THR A 163 -14.85 -11.84 28.18
C THR A 163 -14.92 -12.64 29.47
N GLU A 164 -15.61 -13.77 29.45
CA GLU A 164 -15.71 -14.66 30.62
C GLU A 164 -14.38 -15.39 30.86
N ALA A 165 -13.69 -15.77 29.78
CA ALA A 165 -12.35 -16.34 29.86
C ALA A 165 -11.36 -15.39 30.56
N ALA A 166 -11.41 -14.09 30.24
CA ALA A 166 -10.56 -13.08 30.85
C ALA A 166 -10.82 -12.94 32.36
N VAL A 167 -12.10 -12.96 32.77
CA VAL A 167 -12.49 -12.93 34.20
C VAL A 167 -11.98 -14.18 34.94
N ALA A 168 -12.15 -15.36 34.35
CA ALA A 168 -11.65 -16.61 34.92
C ALA A 168 -10.11 -16.62 35.03
N ALA A 169 -9.40 -16.16 34.00
CA ALA A 169 -7.94 -16.06 34.00
C ALA A 169 -7.41 -15.05 35.03
N ALA A 170 -8.06 -13.88 35.16
CA ALA A 170 -7.72 -12.89 36.18
C ALA A 170 -7.94 -13.44 37.61
N ARG A 171 -8.99 -14.23 37.82
CA ARG A 171 -9.22 -14.93 39.08
C ARG A 171 -8.13 -15.98 39.37
N ALA A 172 -7.68 -16.70 38.35
CA ALA A 172 -6.56 -17.63 38.47
C ALA A 172 -5.27 -16.89 38.88
N VAL A 173 -4.99 -15.72 38.30
CA VAL A 173 -3.84 -14.86 38.70
C VAL A 173 -3.94 -14.44 40.17
N ALA A 174 -5.10 -13.98 40.62
CA ALA A 174 -5.32 -13.46 41.97
C ALA A 174 -5.12 -14.52 43.06
N HIS A 175 -5.45 -15.78 42.78
CA HIS A 175 -5.42 -16.87 43.77
C HIS A 175 -4.30 -17.90 43.54
N ALA A 176 -3.41 -17.67 42.56
CA ALA A 176 -2.33 -18.60 42.27
C ALA A 176 -1.38 -18.78 43.48
N PRO A 177 -1.14 -20.02 43.95
CA PRO A 177 -0.41 -20.28 45.19
C PRO A 177 1.11 -20.23 45.05
N THR A 178 1.63 -20.25 43.81
CA THR A 178 3.08 -20.22 43.53
C THR A 178 3.37 -19.26 42.37
N PRO A 179 4.60 -18.68 42.30
CA PRO A 179 4.99 -17.81 41.20
C PRO A 179 4.81 -18.46 39.82
N ASN A 180 5.27 -19.70 39.62
CA ASN A 180 5.10 -20.41 38.34
C ASN A 180 3.62 -20.59 37.96
N ARG A 181 2.74 -20.97 38.90
CA ARG A 181 1.29 -21.04 38.60
C ARG A 181 0.69 -19.68 38.27
N ARG A 182 1.18 -18.61 38.90
CA ARG A 182 0.74 -17.24 38.59
C ARG A 182 1.22 -16.82 37.21
N ALA A 183 2.46 -17.16 36.84
CA ALA A 183 3.00 -16.96 35.51
C ALA A 183 2.17 -17.66 34.42
N ALA A 184 1.82 -18.93 34.62
CA ALA A 184 0.94 -19.67 33.71
C ALA A 184 -0.44 -18.99 33.55
N ALA A 185 -1.00 -18.47 34.64
CA ALA A 185 -2.27 -17.72 34.61
C ALA A 185 -2.13 -16.38 33.88
N HIS A 186 -1.04 -15.65 34.07
CA HIS A 186 -0.73 -14.43 33.32
C HIS A 186 -0.58 -14.69 31.82
N ILE A 187 0.12 -15.76 31.42
CA ILE A 187 0.29 -16.13 30.01
C ILE A 187 -1.06 -16.51 29.37
N LEU A 188 -1.92 -17.24 30.09
CA LEU A 188 -3.27 -17.52 29.59
C LEU A 188 -4.12 -16.25 29.47
N LEU A 189 -4.07 -15.38 30.47
CA LEU A 189 -4.76 -14.09 30.44
C LEU A 189 -4.29 -13.25 29.24
N ALA A 190 -2.98 -13.22 28.96
CA ALA A 190 -2.42 -12.53 27.82
C ALA A 190 -2.99 -13.04 26.49
N ARG A 191 -3.02 -14.36 26.28
CA ARG A 191 -3.60 -14.98 25.07
C ARG A 191 -5.09 -14.69 24.90
N VAL A 192 -5.84 -14.63 26.00
CA VAL A 192 -7.27 -14.28 25.97
C VAL A 192 -7.46 -12.81 25.61
N LEU A 193 -6.68 -11.91 26.22
CA LEU A 193 -6.72 -10.47 25.93
C LEU A 193 -6.30 -10.18 24.48
N GLU A 194 -5.33 -10.93 23.96
CA GLU A 194 -4.90 -10.90 22.56
C GLU A 194 -6.07 -11.25 21.62
N ALA A 195 -6.78 -12.36 21.89
CA ALA A 195 -7.96 -12.74 21.11
C ALA A 195 -9.09 -11.69 21.18
N GLN A 196 -9.15 -10.89 22.25
CA GLN A 196 -10.09 -9.76 22.38
C GLN A 196 -9.63 -8.49 21.64
N GLY A 197 -8.44 -8.48 21.03
CA GLY A 197 -7.83 -7.28 20.45
C GLY A 197 -7.32 -6.26 21.47
N ARG A 198 -7.19 -6.64 22.75
CA ARG A 198 -6.70 -5.76 23.83
C ARG A 198 -5.17 -5.84 23.94
N THR A 199 -4.50 -5.35 22.91
CA THR A 199 -3.05 -5.51 22.68
C THR A 199 -2.18 -5.10 23.87
N GLU A 200 -2.33 -3.88 24.40
CA GLU A 200 -1.45 -3.39 25.49
C GLU A 200 -1.62 -4.17 26.80
N GLU A 201 -2.85 -4.59 27.11
CA GLU A 201 -3.12 -5.38 28.31
C GLU A 201 -2.59 -6.81 28.18
N ALA A 202 -2.68 -7.38 26.98
CA ALA A 202 -2.07 -8.67 26.68
C ALA A 202 -0.54 -8.62 26.82
N LEU A 203 0.11 -7.57 26.30
CA LEU A 203 1.55 -7.37 26.45
C LEU A 203 1.97 -7.24 27.92
N ALA A 204 1.24 -6.44 28.71
CA ALA A 204 1.47 -6.31 30.14
C ALA A 204 1.32 -7.64 30.89
N ALA A 205 0.33 -8.46 30.51
CA ALA A 205 0.15 -9.80 31.07
C ALA A 205 1.30 -10.76 30.68
N TYR A 206 1.79 -10.73 29.44
CA TYR A 206 2.98 -11.50 29.07
C TYR A 206 4.21 -11.05 29.89
N GLU A 207 4.42 -9.74 30.05
CA GLU A 207 5.55 -9.19 30.83
C GLU A 207 5.51 -9.58 32.31
N ALA A 208 4.31 -9.62 32.90
CA ALA A 208 4.13 -10.08 34.28
C ALA A 208 4.35 -11.59 34.46
N GLY A 209 4.05 -12.40 33.42
CA GLY A 209 4.13 -13.86 33.50
C GLY A 209 5.49 -14.45 33.15
N LEU A 210 6.22 -13.88 32.20
CA LEU A 210 7.45 -14.46 31.65
C LEU A 210 8.59 -14.69 32.67
N PRO A 211 8.85 -13.82 33.67
CA PRO A 211 9.99 -13.99 34.58
C PRO A 211 9.97 -15.29 35.41
N ASP A 212 8.76 -15.75 35.78
CA ASP A 212 8.55 -16.94 36.63
C ASP A 212 7.97 -18.13 35.84
N ALA A 213 7.92 -18.03 34.51
CA ALA A 213 7.32 -19.05 33.65
C ALA A 213 8.12 -20.36 33.67
N ASP A 214 7.39 -21.48 33.63
CA ASP A 214 8.00 -22.80 33.44
C ASP A 214 8.83 -22.82 32.15
N PRO A 215 10.06 -23.37 32.15
CA PRO A 215 10.86 -23.54 30.94
C PRO A 215 10.14 -24.27 29.79
N ALA A 216 9.16 -25.11 30.09
CA ALA A 216 8.36 -25.79 29.06
C ALA A 216 7.34 -24.86 28.36
N LEU A 217 6.98 -23.72 28.95
CA LEU A 217 5.99 -22.77 28.45
C LEU A 217 6.62 -21.45 27.98
N ALA A 218 7.75 -21.07 28.58
CA ALA A 218 8.43 -19.80 28.31
C ALA A 218 8.78 -19.57 26.82
N PRO A 219 9.29 -20.54 26.04
CA PRO A 219 9.58 -20.34 24.62
C PRO A 219 8.34 -19.93 23.81
N GLN A 220 7.21 -20.62 24.00
CA GLN A 220 5.97 -20.34 23.28
C GLN A 220 5.36 -19.01 23.73
N ALA A 221 5.47 -18.66 25.01
CA ALA A 221 5.01 -17.37 25.51
C ALA A 221 5.83 -16.20 24.95
N HIS A 222 7.16 -16.34 24.85
CA HIS A 222 8.01 -15.36 24.19
C HIS A 222 7.71 -15.23 22.69
N GLN A 223 7.45 -16.35 22.00
CA GLN A 223 7.03 -16.36 20.59
C GLN A 223 5.69 -15.65 20.40
N ALA A 224 4.69 -15.94 21.23
CA ALA A 224 3.37 -15.30 21.17
C ALA A 224 3.44 -13.79 21.47
N ARG A 225 4.23 -13.37 22.48
CA ARG A 225 4.51 -11.95 22.73
C ARG A 225 5.17 -11.28 21.52
N GLY A 226 6.12 -11.96 20.88
CA GLY A 226 6.77 -11.48 19.66
C GLY A 226 5.78 -11.28 18.51
N ALA A 227 4.90 -12.25 18.28
CA ALA A 227 3.86 -12.17 17.24
C ALA A 227 2.87 -11.03 17.50
N LEU A 228 2.44 -10.83 18.76
CA LEU A 228 1.56 -9.74 19.12
C LEU A 228 2.22 -8.36 18.92
N LEU A 229 3.49 -8.20 19.31
CA LEU A 229 4.25 -6.98 19.08
C LEU A 229 4.40 -6.68 17.58
N GLN A 230 4.66 -7.71 16.78
CA GLN A 230 4.76 -7.58 15.33
C GLN A 230 3.43 -7.16 14.71
N ALA A 231 2.32 -7.80 15.07
CA ALA A 231 0.98 -7.42 14.61
C ALA A 231 0.59 -5.99 15.00
N ALA A 232 1.13 -5.50 16.13
CA ALA A 232 0.97 -4.11 16.57
C ALA A 232 1.91 -3.10 15.87
N GLY A 233 2.74 -3.53 14.90
CA GLY A 233 3.72 -2.70 14.21
C GLY A 233 4.95 -2.33 15.06
N ARG A 234 5.12 -2.96 16.23
CA ARG A 234 6.23 -2.72 17.18
C ARG A 234 7.40 -3.68 16.91
N SER A 235 7.84 -3.79 15.65
CA SER A 235 8.83 -4.77 15.20
C SER A 235 10.18 -4.68 15.95
N ALA A 236 10.60 -3.48 16.38
CA ALA A 236 11.82 -3.31 17.18
C ALA A 236 11.75 -3.98 18.55
N GLU A 237 10.56 -4.01 19.17
CA GLU A 237 10.32 -4.65 20.46
C GLU A 237 10.01 -6.15 20.32
N ALA A 238 9.48 -6.58 19.17
CA ALA A 238 9.25 -8.00 18.85
C ALA A 238 10.58 -8.77 18.72
N LEU A 239 11.63 -8.13 18.20
CA LEU A 239 12.93 -8.75 17.96
C LEU A 239 13.53 -9.45 19.21
N PRO A 240 13.66 -8.80 20.39
CA PRO A 240 14.17 -9.47 21.59
C PRO A 240 13.23 -10.59 22.09
N ALA A 241 11.92 -10.50 21.85
CA ALA A 241 10.98 -11.55 22.26
C ALA A 241 11.21 -12.85 21.47
N TYR A 242 11.33 -12.76 20.14
CA TYR A 242 11.64 -13.94 19.32
C TYR A 242 13.03 -14.51 19.60
N ARG A 243 14.04 -13.67 19.88
CA ARG A 243 15.37 -14.14 20.30
C ARG A 243 15.31 -14.90 21.62
N ALA A 244 14.63 -14.37 22.63
CA ALA A 244 14.45 -15.06 23.91
C ALA A 244 13.75 -16.42 23.73
N ALA A 245 12.76 -16.52 22.83
CA ALA A 245 12.13 -17.80 22.50
C ALA A 245 13.14 -18.81 21.92
N LEU A 246 14.02 -18.37 21.01
CA LEU A 246 15.02 -19.22 20.35
C LEU A 246 16.24 -19.52 21.24
N ASP A 247 16.58 -18.65 22.19
CA ASP A 247 17.62 -18.90 23.19
C ASP A 247 17.19 -20.03 24.14
N LEU A 248 15.90 -20.10 24.48
CA LEU A 248 15.32 -21.17 25.29
C LEU A 248 15.07 -22.45 24.48
N GLN A 249 14.60 -22.31 23.23
CA GLN A 249 14.30 -23.42 22.34
C GLN A 249 14.77 -23.11 20.91
N PRO A 250 16.01 -23.49 20.53
CA PRO A 250 16.58 -23.16 19.22
C PRO A 250 15.80 -23.73 18.03
N ASP A 251 15.14 -24.87 18.19
CA ASP A 251 14.40 -25.55 17.11
C ASP A 251 12.92 -25.10 17.01
N LEU A 252 12.52 -24.02 17.68
CA LEU A 252 11.17 -23.48 17.59
C LEU A 252 10.95 -22.76 16.25
N LEU A 253 10.60 -23.52 15.20
CA LEU A 253 10.43 -23.00 13.83
C LEU A 253 9.48 -21.80 13.73
N PRO A 254 8.31 -21.76 14.40
CA PRO A 254 7.45 -20.57 14.37
C PRO A 254 8.13 -19.30 14.89
N ALA A 255 8.97 -19.40 15.91
CA ALA A 255 9.74 -18.26 16.42
C ALA A 255 10.85 -17.84 15.45
N ARG A 256 11.49 -18.81 14.76
CA ARG A 256 12.51 -18.53 13.74
C ARG A 256 11.92 -17.84 12.50
N PHE A 257 10.75 -18.31 12.05
CA PHE A 257 10.00 -17.68 10.97
C PHE A 257 9.56 -16.26 11.36
N GLY A 258 8.98 -16.07 12.54
CA GLY A 258 8.60 -14.75 13.06
C GLY A 258 9.80 -13.80 13.24
N LEU A 259 10.96 -14.32 13.68
CA LEU A 259 12.20 -13.55 13.71
C LEU A 259 12.61 -13.07 12.31
N GLY A 260 12.51 -13.95 11.30
CA GLY A 260 12.77 -13.60 9.90
C GLY A 260 11.86 -12.47 9.41
N GLN A 261 10.57 -12.54 9.71
CA GLN A 261 9.62 -11.47 9.35
C GLN A 261 9.93 -10.15 10.05
N VAL A 262 10.21 -10.17 11.36
CA VAL A 262 10.58 -8.96 12.10
C VAL A 262 11.88 -8.35 11.62
N LEU A 263 12.88 -9.17 11.28
CA LEU A 263 14.14 -8.68 10.70
C LEU A 263 13.90 -8.01 9.34
N ASN A 264 13.01 -8.58 8.54
CA ASN A 264 12.58 -7.99 7.28
C ASN A 264 11.88 -6.64 7.47
N ASP A 265 10.92 -6.53 8.40
CA ASP A 265 10.24 -5.26 8.71
C ASP A 265 11.22 -4.16 9.14
N LEU A 266 12.34 -4.55 9.78
CA LEU A 266 13.41 -3.66 10.21
C LEU A 266 14.46 -3.38 9.11
N GLY A 267 14.23 -3.84 7.87
CA GLY A 267 15.15 -3.68 6.73
C GLY A 267 16.46 -4.46 6.86
N ARG A 268 16.50 -5.52 7.68
CA ARG A 268 17.67 -6.39 7.88
C ARG A 268 17.53 -7.63 7.04
N ASP A 269 17.70 -7.46 5.73
CA ASP A 269 17.35 -8.47 4.75
C ASP A 269 18.20 -9.75 4.84
N ASP A 270 19.54 -9.66 4.85
CA ASP A 270 20.36 -10.88 4.87
C ASP A 270 20.12 -11.75 6.13
N PRO A 271 20.06 -11.19 7.35
CA PRO A 271 19.65 -11.96 8.53
C PRO A 271 18.24 -12.56 8.45
N ALA A 272 17.30 -11.87 7.79
CA ALA A 272 15.95 -12.39 7.56
C ALA A 272 15.98 -13.60 6.61
N ALA A 273 16.75 -13.51 5.52
CA ALA A 273 16.94 -14.59 4.56
C ALA A 273 17.50 -15.85 5.24
N ASP A 274 18.51 -15.68 6.11
CA ASP A 274 19.09 -16.79 6.88
C ASP A 274 18.06 -17.46 7.79
N CYS A 275 17.16 -16.69 8.40
CA CYS A 275 16.09 -17.25 9.23
C CYS A 275 15.12 -18.09 8.40
N PHE A 276 14.67 -17.60 7.25
CA PHE A 276 13.77 -18.35 6.36
C PHE A 276 14.45 -19.59 5.77
N GLN A 277 15.74 -19.49 5.40
CA GLN A 277 16.50 -20.64 4.91
C GLN A 277 16.61 -21.74 5.98
N GLN A 278 16.94 -21.38 7.23
CA GLN A 278 17.03 -22.35 8.32
C GLN A 278 15.69 -23.00 8.66
N VAL A 279 14.59 -22.29 8.43
CA VAL A 279 13.24 -22.87 8.52
C VAL A 279 13.07 -23.93 7.44
N LEU A 280 13.38 -23.62 6.18
CA LEU A 280 13.29 -24.54 5.05
C LEU A 280 14.24 -25.75 5.16
N ASP A 281 15.42 -25.58 5.74
CA ASP A 281 16.38 -26.67 5.98
C ASP A 281 15.82 -27.74 6.95
N ARG A 282 14.88 -27.35 7.81
CA ARG A 282 14.24 -28.23 8.81
C ARG A 282 12.87 -28.71 8.40
N ASP A 283 12.09 -27.83 7.77
CA ASP A 283 10.78 -28.14 7.21
C ASP A 283 10.70 -27.64 5.76
N PRO A 284 11.13 -28.47 4.79
CA PRO A 284 11.00 -28.15 3.36
C PRO A 284 9.54 -28.03 2.89
N GLY A 285 8.57 -28.45 3.70
CA GLY A 285 7.14 -28.33 3.41
C GLY A 285 6.57 -26.92 3.66
N GLN A 286 7.33 -26.03 4.29
CA GLN A 286 6.82 -24.73 4.74
C GLN A 286 6.81 -23.70 3.59
N ILE A 287 5.77 -23.75 2.75
CA ILE A 287 5.58 -22.86 1.58
C ILE A 287 5.74 -21.37 1.93
N MET A 288 5.20 -20.92 3.06
CA MET A 288 5.29 -19.51 3.47
C MET A 288 6.74 -19.00 3.60
N ALA A 289 7.70 -19.88 3.94
CA ALA A 289 9.10 -19.51 4.03
C ALA A 289 9.76 -19.35 2.64
N TYR A 290 9.35 -20.14 1.63
CA TYR A 290 9.77 -19.91 0.25
C TYR A 290 9.25 -18.57 -0.27
N GLU A 291 7.96 -18.25 -0.04
CA GLU A 291 7.36 -16.99 -0.49
C GLU A 291 8.07 -15.78 0.14
N ALA A 292 8.29 -15.81 1.46
CA ALA A 292 8.98 -14.75 2.17
C ALA A 292 10.42 -14.57 1.67
N LEU A 293 11.15 -15.67 1.44
CA LEU A 293 12.52 -15.64 0.92
C LEU A 293 12.57 -15.13 -0.54
N ALA A 294 11.65 -15.56 -1.39
CA ALA A 294 11.57 -15.10 -2.78
C ALA A 294 11.27 -13.59 -2.87
N GLN A 295 10.31 -13.10 -2.09
CA GLN A 295 9.98 -11.67 -2.02
C GLN A 295 11.17 -10.82 -1.54
N LEU A 296 11.94 -11.35 -0.59
CA LEU A 296 13.15 -10.70 -0.09
C LEU A 296 14.24 -10.62 -1.17
N ARG A 297 14.53 -11.72 -1.87
CA ARG A 297 15.50 -11.73 -2.99
C ARG A 297 15.07 -10.80 -4.13
N ALA A 298 13.77 -10.76 -4.43
CA ALA A 298 13.24 -9.84 -5.44
C ALA A 298 13.48 -8.36 -5.07
N ARG A 299 13.25 -7.95 -3.80
CA ARG A 299 13.55 -6.58 -3.34
C ARG A 299 15.03 -6.24 -3.36
N GLN A 300 15.90 -7.24 -3.21
CA GLN A 300 17.35 -7.09 -3.38
C GLN A 300 17.78 -7.00 -4.86
N GLY A 301 16.84 -6.95 -5.81
CA GLY A 301 17.15 -6.91 -7.25
C GLY A 301 17.67 -8.25 -7.79
N ARG A 302 17.31 -9.37 -7.15
CA ARG A 302 17.71 -10.73 -7.54
C ARG A 302 16.49 -11.56 -7.98
N PRO A 303 15.85 -11.21 -9.12
CA PRO A 303 14.70 -11.94 -9.63
C PRO A 303 15.04 -13.38 -10.08
N ASP A 304 16.29 -13.62 -10.47
CA ASP A 304 16.89 -14.94 -10.73
C ASP A 304 16.68 -15.88 -9.54
N LEU A 305 17.16 -15.47 -8.37
CA LEU A 305 17.08 -16.27 -7.15
C LEU A 305 15.63 -16.42 -6.69
N ALA A 306 14.82 -15.37 -6.79
CA ALA A 306 13.40 -15.43 -6.44
C ALA A 306 12.66 -16.47 -7.30
N ALA A 307 12.94 -16.53 -8.60
CA ALA A 307 12.37 -17.52 -9.50
C ALA A 307 12.82 -18.95 -9.14
N ASP A 308 14.09 -19.17 -8.81
CA ASP A 308 14.60 -20.48 -8.42
C ASP A 308 13.98 -20.97 -7.09
N ILE A 309 13.82 -20.07 -6.11
CA ILE A 309 13.15 -20.36 -4.83
C ILE A 309 11.69 -20.76 -5.04
N LEU A 310 10.96 -20.03 -5.89
CA LEU A 310 9.57 -20.36 -6.20
C LEU A 310 9.43 -21.64 -7.03
N ALA A 311 10.41 -21.95 -7.88
CA ALA A 311 10.47 -23.24 -8.56
C ALA A 311 10.63 -24.40 -7.56
N ALA A 312 11.45 -24.23 -6.52
CA ALA A 312 11.57 -25.20 -5.44
C ALA A 312 10.26 -25.35 -4.64
N ALA A 313 9.56 -24.24 -4.36
CA ALA A 313 8.24 -24.28 -3.71
C ALA A 313 7.20 -25.04 -4.54
N LEU A 314 7.18 -24.82 -5.86
CA LEU A 314 6.31 -25.53 -6.81
C LEU A 314 6.66 -27.02 -6.95
N ALA A 315 7.90 -27.43 -6.64
CA ALA A 315 8.26 -28.84 -6.59
C ALA A 315 7.67 -29.54 -5.35
N VAL A 316 7.47 -28.81 -4.26
CA VAL A 316 6.82 -29.29 -3.03
C VAL A 316 5.30 -29.34 -3.21
N ASP A 317 4.70 -28.29 -3.75
CA ASP A 317 3.26 -28.22 -4.04
C ASP A 317 2.98 -27.72 -5.47
N PRO A 318 2.91 -28.64 -6.46
CA PRO A 318 2.72 -28.29 -7.86
C PRO A 318 1.37 -27.66 -8.21
N GLY A 319 0.36 -27.80 -7.34
CA GLY A 319 -1.01 -27.35 -7.57
C GLY A 319 -1.25 -25.87 -7.24
N ARG A 320 -0.26 -25.17 -6.69
CA ARG A 320 -0.36 -23.78 -6.27
C ARG A 320 -0.27 -22.81 -7.44
N ALA A 321 -1.41 -22.47 -8.02
CA ALA A 321 -1.51 -21.52 -9.13
C ALA A 321 -1.03 -20.11 -8.78
N ASP A 322 -1.21 -19.68 -7.53
CA ASP A 322 -0.71 -18.43 -6.98
C ASP A 322 0.83 -18.39 -6.98
N LEU A 323 1.49 -19.48 -6.55
CA LEU A 323 2.95 -19.61 -6.63
C LEU A 323 3.43 -19.64 -8.09
N ARG A 324 2.69 -20.32 -8.98
CA ARG A 324 3.01 -20.38 -10.41
C ARG A 324 2.90 -19.02 -11.08
N PHE A 325 1.89 -18.24 -10.72
CA PHE A 325 1.73 -16.86 -11.17
C PHE A 325 2.88 -15.97 -10.67
N ALA A 326 3.22 -16.06 -9.37
CA ALA A 326 4.36 -15.33 -8.81
C ALA A 326 5.68 -15.72 -9.50
N TRP A 327 5.90 -17.02 -9.75
CA TRP A 327 7.06 -17.52 -10.47
C TRP A 327 7.16 -16.94 -11.88
N GLY A 328 6.05 -16.91 -12.63
CA GLY A 328 5.98 -16.26 -13.94
C GLY A 328 6.39 -14.78 -13.91
N ARG A 329 5.95 -14.02 -12.89
CA ARG A 329 6.33 -12.62 -12.72
C ARG A 329 7.83 -12.45 -12.48
N HIS A 330 8.43 -13.30 -11.65
CA HIS A 330 9.87 -13.24 -11.38
C HIS A 330 10.71 -13.70 -12.57
N LEU A 331 10.27 -14.70 -13.33
CA LEU A 331 10.92 -15.09 -14.59
C LEU A 331 10.88 -13.96 -15.63
N GLN A 332 9.77 -13.23 -15.73
CA GLN A 332 9.66 -12.06 -16.59
C GLN A 332 10.62 -10.95 -16.16
N ALA A 333 10.70 -10.66 -14.85
CA ALA A 333 11.64 -9.68 -14.30
C ALA A 333 13.11 -10.10 -14.51
N ASP A 334 13.40 -11.40 -14.50
CA ASP A 334 14.70 -12.01 -14.81
C ASP A 334 14.99 -12.12 -16.33
N GLN A 335 14.16 -11.51 -17.19
CA GLN A 335 14.32 -11.54 -18.64
C GLN A 335 14.34 -12.96 -19.25
N ARG A 336 13.55 -13.87 -18.69
CA ARG A 336 13.32 -15.24 -19.19
C ARG A 336 11.90 -15.38 -19.75
N PRO A 337 11.58 -14.77 -20.91
CA PRO A 337 10.22 -14.69 -21.43
C PRO A 337 9.62 -16.05 -21.78
N GLY A 338 10.39 -16.99 -22.35
CA GLY A 338 9.88 -18.33 -22.70
C GLY A 338 9.32 -19.11 -21.49
N PRO A 339 10.11 -19.30 -20.41
CA PRO A 339 9.60 -19.89 -19.17
C PRO A 339 8.43 -19.11 -18.54
N ALA A 340 8.47 -17.77 -18.58
CA ALA A 340 7.38 -16.94 -18.06
C ALA A 340 6.08 -17.15 -18.84
N LEU A 341 6.13 -17.17 -20.17
CA LEU A 341 5.01 -17.49 -21.06
C LEU A 341 4.41 -18.86 -20.72
N ALA A 342 5.24 -19.87 -20.51
CA ALA A 342 4.78 -21.21 -20.13
C ALA A 342 4.10 -21.22 -18.74
N ALA A 343 4.66 -20.49 -17.77
CA ALA A 343 4.07 -20.36 -16.44
C ALA A 343 2.68 -19.69 -16.49
N TYR A 344 2.57 -18.56 -17.20
CA TYR A 344 1.28 -17.88 -17.36
C TYR A 344 0.28 -18.69 -18.18
N ALA A 345 0.72 -19.40 -19.22
CA ALA A 345 -0.14 -20.29 -20.00
C ALA A 345 -0.75 -21.40 -19.13
N ALA A 346 0.03 -21.96 -18.21
CA ALA A 346 -0.47 -22.96 -17.26
C ALA A 346 -1.52 -22.38 -16.29
N VAL A 347 -1.31 -21.16 -15.77
CA VAL A 347 -2.32 -20.48 -14.91
C VAL A 347 -3.60 -20.18 -15.70
N VAL A 348 -3.47 -19.71 -16.95
CA VAL A 348 -4.63 -19.42 -17.82
C VAL A 348 -5.44 -20.67 -18.17
N ALA A 349 -4.77 -21.81 -18.35
CA ALA A 349 -5.42 -23.08 -18.69
C ALA A 349 -6.11 -23.77 -17.51
N ASP A 350 -5.79 -23.37 -16.27
CA ASP A 350 -6.35 -23.99 -15.08
C ASP A 350 -7.74 -23.40 -14.75
N GLY A 351 -8.79 -24.18 -15.04
CA GLY A 351 -10.17 -23.80 -14.80
C GLY A 351 -10.58 -23.70 -13.33
N THR A 352 -9.72 -24.12 -12.39
CA THR A 352 -9.97 -24.02 -10.94
C THR A 352 -9.51 -22.69 -10.33
N VAL A 353 -8.68 -21.94 -11.07
CA VAL A 353 -8.13 -20.66 -10.64
C VAL A 353 -9.19 -19.56 -10.75
N ALA A 354 -9.19 -18.64 -9.77
CA ALA A 354 -10.07 -17.49 -9.77
C ALA A 354 -9.92 -16.65 -11.05
N ASP A 355 -11.04 -16.17 -11.59
CA ASP A 355 -11.08 -15.45 -12.86
C ASP A 355 -10.15 -14.22 -12.88
N ASP A 356 -10.03 -13.50 -11.77
CA ASP A 356 -9.15 -12.32 -11.65
C ASP A 356 -7.67 -12.68 -11.83
N MET A 357 -7.22 -13.79 -11.22
CA MET A 357 -5.84 -14.26 -11.36
C MET A 357 -5.56 -14.79 -12.76
N ARG A 358 -6.53 -15.49 -13.37
CA ARG A 358 -6.45 -15.90 -14.77
C ARG A 358 -6.37 -14.71 -15.72
N ALA A 359 -7.16 -13.67 -15.47
CA ALA A 359 -7.15 -12.44 -16.26
C ALA A 359 -5.80 -11.71 -16.14
N ALA A 360 -5.23 -11.64 -14.93
CA ALA A 360 -3.91 -11.06 -14.69
C ALA A 360 -2.80 -11.87 -15.40
N ALA A 361 -2.86 -13.20 -15.34
CA ALA A 361 -1.93 -14.07 -16.05
C ALA A 361 -2.06 -13.93 -17.58
N ALA A 362 -3.28 -13.82 -18.10
CA ALA A 362 -3.54 -13.57 -19.52
C ALA A 362 -2.99 -12.21 -19.97
N CYS A 363 -3.14 -11.16 -19.16
CA CYS A 363 -2.59 -9.83 -19.42
C CYS A 363 -1.05 -9.86 -19.50
N ASN A 364 -0.39 -10.45 -18.50
CA ASN A 364 1.08 -10.56 -18.49
C ASN A 364 1.60 -11.40 -19.67
N ARG A 365 0.90 -12.50 -20.00
CA ARG A 365 1.22 -13.33 -21.16
C ARG A 365 1.06 -12.55 -22.48
N ALA A 366 -0.03 -11.82 -22.64
CA ALA A 366 -0.30 -11.04 -23.84
C ALA A 366 0.75 -9.94 -24.04
N LEU A 367 1.15 -9.25 -22.97
CA LEU A 367 2.24 -8.26 -23.02
C LEU A 367 3.57 -8.88 -23.49
N LEU A 368 3.92 -10.08 -23.01
CA LEU A 368 5.12 -10.78 -23.46
C LEU A 368 5.03 -11.19 -24.93
N LEU A 369 3.88 -11.67 -25.39
CA LEU A 369 3.66 -12.02 -26.80
C LEU A 369 3.75 -10.79 -27.71
N VAL A 370 3.18 -9.65 -27.30
CA VAL A 370 3.34 -8.36 -28.01
C VAL A 370 4.82 -7.99 -28.11
N ALA A 371 5.59 -8.12 -27.03
CA ALA A 371 7.02 -7.83 -27.02
C ALA A 371 7.84 -8.76 -27.94
N GLU A 372 7.40 -10.01 -28.14
CA GLU A 372 7.98 -10.96 -29.10
C GLU A 372 7.48 -10.73 -30.55
N GLY A 373 6.55 -9.79 -30.76
CA GLY A 373 5.96 -9.49 -32.07
C GLY A 373 4.77 -10.37 -32.45
N ASP A 374 4.31 -11.26 -31.57
CA ASP A 374 3.14 -12.12 -31.77
C ASP A 374 1.83 -11.41 -31.36
N LEU A 375 1.45 -10.39 -32.15
CA LEU A 375 0.19 -9.68 -31.95
C LEU A 375 -1.03 -10.58 -32.11
N ALA A 376 -0.96 -11.60 -32.97
CA ALA A 376 -2.06 -12.53 -33.23
C ALA A 376 -2.33 -13.42 -32.01
N GLY A 377 -1.28 -14.03 -31.44
CA GLY A 377 -1.40 -14.84 -30.23
C GLY A 377 -1.80 -14.00 -29.01
N ALA A 378 -1.31 -12.77 -28.89
CA ALA A 378 -1.76 -11.85 -27.85
C ALA A 378 -3.26 -11.50 -27.99
N ALA A 379 -3.73 -11.31 -29.22
CA ALA A 379 -5.13 -11.02 -29.55
C ALA A 379 -6.10 -12.16 -29.22
N GLU A 380 -5.65 -13.42 -29.20
CA GLU A 380 -6.47 -14.55 -28.75
C GLU A 380 -6.79 -14.48 -27.24
N LEU A 381 -5.96 -13.80 -26.45
CA LEU A 381 -6.14 -13.64 -25.01
C LEU A 381 -7.11 -12.52 -24.63
N LEU A 382 -7.54 -11.69 -25.60
CA LEU A 382 -8.39 -10.52 -25.38
C LEU A 382 -9.64 -10.78 -24.50
N PRO A 383 -10.39 -11.89 -24.66
CA PRO A 383 -11.55 -12.18 -23.82
C PRO A 383 -11.21 -12.32 -22.33
N LEU A 384 -10.02 -12.83 -21.99
CA LEU A 384 -9.56 -12.96 -20.60
C LEU A 384 -8.95 -11.65 -20.10
N VAL A 385 -8.16 -10.97 -20.93
CA VAL A 385 -7.54 -9.67 -20.59
C VAL A 385 -8.60 -8.65 -20.17
N THR A 386 -9.73 -8.62 -20.88
CA THR A 386 -10.81 -7.65 -20.64
C THR A 386 -11.66 -7.95 -19.41
N ALA A 387 -11.48 -9.14 -18.79
CA ALA A 387 -12.06 -9.46 -17.50
C ALA A 387 -11.22 -8.92 -16.32
N LEU A 388 -9.98 -8.49 -16.57
CA LEU A 388 -9.10 -7.95 -15.53
C LEU A 388 -9.70 -6.66 -14.98
N ARG A 389 -9.92 -6.62 -13.66
CA ARG A 389 -10.32 -5.41 -12.96
C ARG A 389 -9.08 -4.72 -12.39
N PRO A 390 -8.79 -3.47 -12.78
CA PRO A 390 -7.70 -2.72 -12.19
C PRO A 390 -7.87 -2.58 -10.68
N GLY A 391 -6.76 -2.64 -9.94
CA GLY A 391 -6.74 -2.46 -8.49
C GLY A 391 -7.11 -1.04 -8.03
N GLU A 392 -6.93 -0.76 -6.73
CA GLU A 392 -7.10 0.59 -6.17
C GLU A 392 -5.76 1.35 -6.10
N GLY A 393 -5.84 2.68 -5.96
CA GLY A 393 -4.66 3.52 -5.77
C GLY A 393 -3.66 3.48 -6.93
N ALA A 394 -2.36 3.61 -6.60
CA ALA A 394 -1.28 3.66 -7.59
C ALA A 394 -1.10 2.35 -8.37
N GLU A 395 -1.40 1.20 -7.75
CA GLU A 395 -1.33 -0.10 -8.42
C GLU A 395 -2.41 -0.23 -9.49
N GLY A 396 -3.63 0.23 -9.19
CA GLY A 396 -4.72 0.32 -10.15
C GLY A 396 -4.43 1.25 -11.33
N GLU A 397 -3.74 2.37 -11.09
CA GLU A 397 -3.29 3.25 -12.17
C GLU A 397 -2.29 2.54 -13.10
N ALA A 398 -1.32 1.84 -12.53
CA ALA A 398 -0.36 1.07 -13.30
C ALA A 398 -1.04 -0.05 -14.11
N ASP A 399 -2.05 -0.71 -13.55
CA ASP A 399 -2.89 -1.69 -14.26
C ASP A 399 -3.62 -1.06 -15.45
N CYS A 400 -4.26 0.09 -15.24
CA CYS A 400 -4.96 0.83 -16.30
C CYS A 400 -4.03 1.20 -17.46
N ARG A 401 -2.83 1.71 -17.17
CA ARG A 401 -1.84 2.06 -18.21
C ARG A 401 -1.35 0.83 -18.97
N ARG A 402 -1.06 -0.27 -18.25
CA ARG A 402 -0.67 -1.55 -18.87
C ARG A 402 -1.77 -2.08 -19.79
N LEU A 403 -3.02 -2.08 -19.32
CA LEU A 403 -4.16 -2.52 -20.12
C LEU A 403 -4.41 -1.62 -21.32
N ALA A 404 -4.35 -0.29 -21.16
CA ALA A 404 -4.53 0.64 -22.28
C ALA A 404 -3.45 0.45 -23.36
N THR A 405 -2.20 0.23 -22.94
CA THR A 405 -1.07 -0.08 -23.83
C THR A 405 -1.33 -1.38 -24.58
N LEU A 406 -1.65 -2.46 -23.86
CA LEU A 406 -1.93 -3.75 -24.48
C LEU A 406 -3.11 -3.66 -25.46
N LEU A 407 -4.24 -3.08 -25.03
CA LEU A 407 -5.44 -2.97 -25.85
C LEU A 407 -5.18 -2.17 -27.13
N SER A 408 -4.38 -1.11 -27.07
CA SER A 408 -4.04 -0.33 -28.26
C SER A 408 -3.10 -1.07 -29.22
N ASP A 409 -2.18 -1.91 -28.73
CA ASP A 409 -1.39 -2.80 -29.58
C ASP A 409 -2.26 -3.85 -30.27
N LEU A 410 -3.17 -4.47 -29.51
CA LEU A 410 -4.12 -5.43 -30.05
C LEU A 410 -5.09 -4.79 -31.05
N ALA A 411 -5.41 -3.51 -30.88
CA ALA A 411 -6.30 -2.78 -31.76
C ALA A 411 -5.76 -2.55 -33.18
N LEU A 412 -4.46 -2.81 -33.40
CA LEU A 412 -3.85 -2.83 -34.73
C LEU A 412 -4.23 -4.08 -35.54
N VAL A 413 -4.61 -5.17 -34.87
CA VAL A 413 -4.93 -6.46 -35.50
C VAL A 413 -6.35 -6.95 -35.21
N ARG A 414 -7.03 -6.33 -34.24
CA ARG A 414 -8.40 -6.66 -33.82
C ARG A 414 -9.24 -5.42 -33.56
N ASP A 415 -10.27 -5.21 -34.36
CA ASP A 415 -11.13 -4.02 -34.24
C ASP A 415 -11.87 -3.95 -32.88
N ASP A 416 -12.26 -5.07 -32.28
CA ASP A 416 -12.99 -5.09 -31.00
C ASP A 416 -12.14 -4.66 -29.80
N ALA A 417 -10.81 -4.63 -29.92
CA ALA A 417 -9.94 -4.08 -28.90
C ALA A 417 -10.10 -2.57 -28.74
N TRP A 418 -10.50 -1.84 -29.79
CA TRP A 418 -10.84 -0.41 -29.69
C TRP A 418 -12.00 -0.19 -28.72
N ASP A 419 -13.07 -0.97 -28.83
CA ASP A 419 -14.24 -0.87 -27.95
C ASP A 419 -13.87 -1.13 -26.48
N HIS A 420 -12.98 -2.12 -26.24
CA HIS A 420 -12.51 -2.41 -24.89
C HIS A 420 -11.64 -1.29 -24.32
N LEU A 421 -10.81 -0.65 -25.15
CA LEU A 421 -10.02 0.52 -24.76
C LEU A 421 -10.92 1.72 -24.40
N GLY A 422 -11.96 1.97 -25.19
CA GLY A 422 -12.98 2.99 -24.88
C GLY A 422 -13.67 2.71 -23.55
N ARG A 423 -14.08 1.46 -23.31
CA ARG A 423 -14.70 1.03 -22.04
C ARG A 423 -13.77 1.17 -20.84
N LEU A 424 -12.49 0.84 -20.99
CA LEU A 424 -11.49 1.04 -19.95
C LEU A 424 -11.36 2.52 -19.58
N ILE A 425 -11.22 3.40 -20.58
CA ILE A 425 -11.07 4.85 -20.33
C ILE A 425 -12.34 5.46 -19.72
N ALA A 426 -13.51 5.04 -20.19
CA ALA A 426 -14.80 5.37 -19.60
C ALA A 426 -14.91 4.93 -18.13
N TRP A 427 -14.47 3.70 -17.82
CA TRP A 427 -14.44 3.18 -16.46
C TRP A 427 -13.50 4.00 -15.56
N ILE A 428 -12.29 4.35 -16.04
CA ILE A 428 -11.36 5.22 -15.30
C ILE A 428 -12.03 6.57 -15.01
N ALA A 429 -12.73 7.15 -15.98
CA ALA A 429 -13.41 8.43 -15.85
C ALA A 429 -14.49 8.42 -14.75
N ALA A 430 -15.27 7.34 -14.67
CA ALA A 430 -16.31 7.16 -13.66
C ALA A 430 -15.73 6.92 -12.26
N GLU A 431 -14.81 5.96 -12.17
CA GLU A 431 -14.54 5.29 -10.91
C GLU A 431 -13.55 6.05 -10.04
N TRP A 432 -12.62 6.78 -10.66
CA TRP A 432 -11.53 7.43 -9.95
C TRP A 432 -11.97 8.71 -9.25
N ARG A 433 -13.01 9.35 -9.76
CA ARG A 433 -13.63 10.49 -9.09
C ARG A 433 -14.34 10.08 -7.79
N VAL A 434 -15.09 8.98 -7.82
CA VAL A 434 -15.81 8.46 -6.64
C VAL A 434 -14.83 8.16 -5.50
N ARG A 435 -13.59 7.79 -5.86
CA ARG A 435 -12.52 7.42 -4.92
C ARG A 435 -11.56 8.59 -4.60
N GLY A 436 -11.83 9.80 -5.09
CA GLY A 436 -11.05 11.00 -4.78
C GLY A 436 -9.69 11.10 -5.50
N TYR A 437 -9.45 10.26 -6.51
CA TYR A 437 -8.23 10.28 -7.30
C TYR A 437 -8.23 11.40 -8.35
N PHE A 438 -7.08 11.64 -8.98
CA PHE A 438 -6.91 12.72 -9.93
C PHE A 438 -7.77 12.51 -11.19
N TRP A 439 -8.77 13.37 -11.36
CA TRP A 439 -9.84 13.24 -12.34
C TRP A 439 -9.41 13.34 -13.80
N LYS A 440 -8.22 13.88 -14.13
CA LYS A 440 -7.71 13.92 -15.52
C LYS A 440 -7.03 12.62 -15.97
N THR A 441 -6.95 11.59 -15.14
CA THR A 441 -6.14 10.41 -15.50
C THR A 441 -6.71 9.67 -16.71
N ALA A 442 -8.04 9.56 -16.85
CA ALA A 442 -8.67 9.01 -18.05
C ALA A 442 -8.22 9.75 -19.33
N TYR A 443 -8.15 11.08 -19.26
CA TYR A 443 -7.66 11.93 -20.35
C TYR A 443 -6.18 11.69 -20.64
N TYR A 444 -5.32 11.60 -19.60
CA TYR A 444 -3.90 11.34 -19.79
C TYR A 444 -3.59 9.96 -20.33
N VAL A 445 -4.30 8.92 -19.88
CA VAL A 445 -4.15 7.55 -20.41
C VAL A 445 -4.54 7.51 -21.89
N ALA A 446 -5.64 8.16 -22.28
CA ALA A 446 -6.05 8.24 -23.68
C ALA A 446 -5.00 8.96 -24.54
N LEU A 447 -4.47 10.07 -24.03
CA LEU A 447 -3.46 10.87 -24.72
C LEU A 447 -2.13 10.12 -24.89
N GLU A 448 -1.62 9.53 -23.81
CA GLU A 448 -0.40 8.72 -23.81
C GLU A 448 -0.51 7.57 -24.82
N THR A 449 -1.67 6.89 -24.82
CA THR A 449 -1.97 5.82 -25.77
C THR A 449 -1.94 6.32 -27.21
N GLY A 450 -2.56 7.47 -27.48
CA GLY A 450 -2.59 8.07 -28.83
C GLY A 450 -1.22 8.52 -29.32
N ASN A 451 -0.41 9.12 -28.44
CA ASN A 451 0.96 9.53 -28.78
C ASN A 451 1.84 8.33 -29.08
N ARG A 452 1.75 7.27 -28.28
CA ARG A 452 2.49 6.02 -28.48
C ARG A 452 2.21 5.41 -29.87
N LEU A 453 0.95 5.41 -30.31
CA LEU A 453 0.56 4.92 -31.64
C LEU A 453 1.14 5.76 -32.79
N LEU A 454 1.35 7.07 -32.57
CA LEU A 454 1.98 7.96 -33.54
C LEU A 454 3.49 7.73 -33.64
N ASP A 455 4.16 7.49 -32.50
CA ASP A 455 5.62 7.34 -32.42
C ASP A 455 6.13 6.06 -33.09
N GLN A 456 5.31 5.00 -33.15
CA GLN A 456 5.71 3.71 -33.75
C GLN A 456 5.72 3.71 -35.30
N MET A 457 5.43 4.85 -35.95
CA MET A 457 5.02 4.92 -37.36
C MET A 457 5.82 5.97 -38.17
N GLU A 458 7.11 5.72 -38.38
CA GLU A 458 8.09 6.68 -38.94
C GLU A 458 7.96 7.00 -40.46
N ASP A 459 7.21 6.22 -41.25
CA ASP A 459 7.08 6.40 -42.72
C ASP A 459 5.76 7.08 -43.12
N GLU A 460 5.74 7.80 -44.25
CA GLU A 460 4.61 8.56 -44.77
C GLU A 460 3.37 7.69 -45.07
N ALA A 461 3.58 6.42 -45.46
CA ALA A 461 2.49 5.43 -45.57
C ALA A 461 1.94 5.00 -44.20
N ARG A 462 2.78 4.98 -43.16
CA ARG A 462 2.40 4.64 -41.78
C ARG A 462 1.75 5.83 -41.06
N ARG A 463 2.06 7.06 -41.46
CA ARG A 463 1.40 8.29 -40.96
C ARG A 463 -0.11 8.29 -41.22
N ALA A 464 -0.57 7.76 -42.36
CA ALA A 464 -2.00 7.61 -42.65
C ALA A 464 -2.69 6.60 -41.72
N ILE A 465 -2.01 5.48 -41.41
CA ILE A 465 -2.49 4.46 -40.47
C ILE A 465 -2.54 5.02 -39.05
N ALA A 466 -1.51 5.76 -38.64
CA ALA A 466 -1.44 6.40 -37.34
C ALA A 466 -2.51 7.50 -37.16
N HIS A 467 -2.79 8.28 -38.21
CA HIS A 467 -3.92 9.22 -38.23
C HIS A 467 -5.27 8.50 -38.10
N ASP A 468 -5.43 7.34 -38.76
CA ASP A 468 -6.64 6.53 -38.64
C ASP A 468 -6.82 5.96 -37.22
N ALA A 469 -5.75 5.39 -36.66
CA ALA A 469 -5.72 4.85 -35.31
C ALA A 469 -6.01 5.93 -34.26
N LEU A 470 -5.41 7.13 -34.38
CA LEU A 470 -5.68 8.24 -33.47
C LEU A 470 -7.13 8.72 -33.57
N ARG A 471 -7.69 8.79 -34.78
CA ARG A 471 -9.09 9.15 -34.98
C ARG A 471 -10.02 8.14 -34.33
N ARG A 472 -9.77 6.84 -34.54
CA ARG A 472 -10.54 5.74 -33.93
C ARG A 472 -10.42 5.73 -32.42
N LEU A 473 -9.22 5.94 -31.88
CA LEU A 473 -8.99 6.03 -30.43
C LEU A 473 -9.87 7.11 -29.82
N VAL A 474 -9.79 8.32 -30.37
CA VAL A 474 -10.50 9.48 -29.83
C VAL A 474 -12.01 9.30 -30.02
N GLU A 475 -12.46 8.87 -31.18
CA GLU A 475 -13.88 8.57 -31.44
C GLU A 475 -14.41 7.53 -30.44
N THR A 476 -13.67 6.45 -30.22
CA THR A 476 -14.07 5.39 -29.29
C THR A 476 -14.09 5.89 -27.84
N VAL A 477 -13.06 6.63 -27.43
CA VAL A 477 -12.96 7.22 -26.08
C VAL A 477 -14.09 8.22 -25.83
N VAL A 478 -14.28 9.15 -26.75
CA VAL A 478 -15.31 10.20 -26.65
C VAL A 478 -16.70 9.58 -26.62
N THR A 479 -16.99 8.65 -27.53
CA THR A 479 -18.31 8.00 -27.63
C THR A 479 -18.61 7.16 -26.39
N THR A 480 -17.59 6.50 -25.82
CA THR A 480 -17.80 5.63 -24.66
C THR A 480 -17.80 6.40 -23.34
N ALA A 481 -17.05 7.50 -23.23
CA ALA A 481 -16.86 8.21 -21.97
C ALA A 481 -17.82 9.40 -21.76
N ILE A 482 -18.32 10.02 -22.83
CA ILE A 482 -19.27 11.15 -22.72
C ILE A 482 -20.56 10.72 -22.01
N GLY A 483 -21.03 11.54 -21.08
CA GLY A 483 -22.27 11.36 -20.33
C GLY A 483 -22.13 10.44 -19.11
N ILE A 484 -20.99 9.76 -18.95
CA ILE A 484 -20.70 8.93 -17.76
C ILE A 484 -20.35 9.82 -16.56
N ASP A 485 -19.50 10.83 -16.76
CA ASP A 485 -19.33 11.95 -15.83
C ASP A 485 -19.45 13.27 -16.58
N PRO A 486 -20.59 13.98 -16.45
CA PRO A 486 -20.84 15.25 -17.14
C PRO A 486 -19.79 16.34 -16.87
N LEU A 487 -18.98 16.22 -15.82
CA LEU A 487 -17.90 17.17 -15.51
C LEU A 487 -16.62 16.88 -16.28
N LEU A 488 -16.48 15.69 -16.86
CA LEU A 488 -15.37 15.30 -17.73
C LEU A 488 -15.72 15.42 -19.21
N ASP A 489 -17.01 15.44 -19.59
CA ASP A 489 -17.46 15.64 -20.97
C ASP A 489 -16.74 16.80 -21.68
N PRO A 490 -16.53 17.97 -21.03
CA PRO A 490 -15.83 19.06 -21.69
C PRO A 490 -14.35 18.77 -21.98
N TRP A 491 -13.71 17.89 -21.21
CA TRP A 491 -12.33 17.48 -21.43
C TRP A 491 -12.20 16.47 -22.57
N PHE A 492 -13.16 15.56 -22.73
CA PHE A 492 -13.18 14.63 -23.87
C PHE A 492 -13.47 15.36 -25.18
N VAL A 493 -14.41 16.30 -25.19
CA VAL A 493 -14.68 17.15 -26.37
C VAL A 493 -13.49 18.08 -26.66
N PHE A 494 -12.80 18.59 -25.62
CA PHE A 494 -11.55 19.34 -25.81
C PHE A 494 -10.43 18.48 -26.42
N LEU A 495 -10.24 17.25 -25.93
CA LEU A 495 -9.30 16.28 -26.50
C LEU A 495 -9.57 16.05 -27.98
N GLU A 496 -10.84 15.86 -28.33
CA GLU A 496 -11.28 15.67 -29.72
C GLU A 496 -10.95 16.88 -30.59
N GLY A 497 -11.23 18.09 -30.10
CA GLY A 497 -10.90 19.33 -30.81
C GLY A 497 -9.39 19.50 -31.02
N CYS A 498 -8.56 19.16 -30.02
CA CYS A 498 -7.11 19.18 -30.13
C CYS A 498 -6.59 18.18 -31.18
N VAL A 499 -7.15 16.96 -31.19
CA VAL A 499 -6.79 15.94 -32.18
C VAL A 499 -7.23 16.36 -33.58
N ALA A 500 -8.43 16.93 -33.72
CA ALA A 500 -8.90 17.49 -34.99
C ALA A 500 -7.93 18.56 -35.53
N LEU A 501 -7.41 19.47 -34.68
CA LEU A 501 -6.36 20.41 -35.10
C LEU A 501 -5.09 19.71 -35.59
N ARG A 502 -4.66 18.64 -34.89
CA ARG A 502 -3.47 17.85 -35.25
C ARG A 502 -3.63 17.12 -36.58
N LEU A 503 -4.84 16.68 -36.88
CA LEU A 503 -5.22 16.05 -38.16
C LEU A 503 -5.45 17.07 -39.29
N GLY A 504 -5.32 18.38 -39.03
CA GLY A 504 -5.57 19.44 -40.02
C GLY A 504 -7.06 19.77 -40.22
N GLU A 505 -7.95 19.27 -39.37
CA GLU A 505 -9.41 19.40 -39.44
C GLU A 505 -9.89 20.69 -38.73
N GLY A 506 -9.37 21.85 -39.15
CA GLY A 506 -9.58 23.12 -38.44
C GLY A 506 -11.03 23.62 -38.35
N GLU A 507 -11.90 23.24 -39.29
CA GLU A 507 -13.35 23.52 -39.22
C GLU A 507 -14.04 22.64 -38.17
N ARG A 508 -13.68 21.35 -38.11
CA ARG A 508 -14.21 20.40 -37.11
C ARG A 508 -13.79 20.79 -35.70
N ALA A 509 -12.50 21.12 -35.52
CA ALA A 509 -12.00 21.62 -34.25
C ALA A 509 -12.78 22.85 -33.77
N ARG A 510 -12.99 23.84 -34.65
CA ARG A 510 -13.80 25.03 -34.35
C ARG A 510 -15.23 24.66 -33.94
N ALA A 511 -15.88 23.72 -34.63
CA ALA A 511 -17.22 23.25 -34.27
C ALA A 511 -17.25 22.56 -32.90
N LEU A 512 -16.28 21.70 -32.59
CA LEU A 512 -16.16 21.01 -31.30
C LEU A 512 -15.96 22.00 -30.15
N PHE A 513 -15.04 22.95 -30.31
CA PHE A 513 -14.79 23.99 -29.31
C PHE A 513 -15.96 24.97 -29.15
N ALA A 514 -16.68 25.27 -30.23
CA ALA A 514 -17.93 26.04 -30.14
C ALA A 514 -19.02 25.25 -29.41
N GLY A 515 -19.07 23.94 -29.56
CA GLY A 515 -20.00 23.04 -28.86
C GLY A 515 -19.74 22.93 -27.35
N LEU A 516 -18.51 23.20 -26.90
CA LEU A 516 -18.18 23.29 -25.47
C LEU A 516 -18.82 24.52 -24.81
N ALA A 517 -19.26 25.53 -25.59
CA ALA A 517 -19.73 26.82 -25.09
C ALA A 517 -20.78 26.74 -23.97
N PRO A 518 -21.78 25.83 -24.00
CA PRO A 518 -22.78 25.76 -22.94
C PRO A 518 -22.24 25.12 -21.65
N ALA A 519 -21.31 24.16 -21.75
CA ALA A 519 -20.74 23.41 -20.62
C ALA A 519 -19.53 24.12 -20.00
N LEU A 520 -18.80 24.86 -20.83
CA LEU A 520 -17.69 25.72 -20.47
C LEU A 520 -17.95 27.07 -21.15
N PRO A 521 -18.66 28.02 -20.49
CA PRO A 521 -19.08 29.31 -21.06
C PRO A 521 -17.98 30.13 -21.76
N PHE A 522 -16.71 29.84 -21.51
CA PHE A 522 -15.56 30.48 -22.15
C PHE A 522 -15.12 29.86 -23.46
N THR A 523 -15.57 28.67 -23.81
CA THR A 523 -15.11 27.96 -25.03
C THR A 523 -15.79 28.44 -26.31
N ALA A 524 -17.00 29.02 -26.16
CA ALA A 524 -17.59 29.95 -27.13
C ALA A 524 -16.66 31.15 -27.44
N HIS A 525 -15.71 31.37 -26.55
CA HIS A 525 -14.70 32.40 -26.61
C HIS A 525 -13.30 31.79 -26.51
N ILE A 526 -13.07 30.57 -27.01
CA ILE A 526 -11.70 30.15 -27.32
C ILE A 526 -11.33 30.89 -28.61
N PRO A 527 -10.32 31.76 -28.57
CA PRO A 527 -10.02 32.60 -29.71
C PRO A 527 -9.26 31.81 -30.77
N PHE A 528 -9.70 31.90 -32.01
CA PHE A 528 -8.93 31.44 -33.16
C PHE A 528 -8.58 32.64 -34.04
N GLY A 529 -7.29 32.88 -34.25
CA GLY A 529 -6.84 33.96 -35.13
C GLY A 529 -7.39 35.34 -34.72
N ASP A 530 -8.33 35.87 -35.50
CA ASP A 530 -8.86 37.24 -35.39
C ASP A 530 -9.58 37.52 -34.05
N ASP A 531 -10.23 36.52 -33.46
CA ASP A 531 -10.89 36.66 -32.15
C ASP A 531 -9.87 36.87 -31.02
N PHE A 532 -8.67 36.27 -31.14
CA PHE A 532 -7.57 36.50 -30.20
C PHE A 532 -7.12 37.96 -30.24
N ALA A 533 -6.94 38.47 -31.46
CA ALA A 533 -6.51 39.86 -31.70
C ALA A 533 -7.55 40.86 -31.18
N ARG A 534 -8.84 40.58 -31.35
CA ARG A 534 -9.91 41.41 -30.84
C ARG A 534 -9.94 41.48 -29.31
N TRP A 535 -9.91 40.34 -28.61
CA TRP A 535 -10.01 40.35 -27.15
C TRP A 535 -8.74 40.85 -26.48
N THR A 536 -7.57 40.57 -27.04
CA THR A 536 -6.33 41.20 -26.53
C THR A 536 -6.37 42.72 -26.66
N ALA A 537 -6.95 43.26 -27.74
CA ALA A 537 -7.17 44.70 -27.88
C ALA A 537 -8.20 45.26 -26.87
N GLU A 538 -9.29 44.55 -26.59
CA GLU A 538 -10.27 44.93 -25.56
C GLU A 538 -9.63 44.88 -24.15
N ALA A 539 -8.78 43.89 -23.87
CA ALA A 539 -8.09 43.76 -22.59
C ALA A 539 -6.99 44.81 -22.37
N ALA A 540 -6.31 45.23 -23.43
CA ALA A 540 -5.28 46.26 -23.36
C ALA A 540 -5.80 47.56 -22.73
N ALA A 541 -7.10 47.88 -22.92
CA ALA A 541 -7.75 49.03 -22.32
C ALA A 541 -7.93 48.91 -20.79
N VAL A 542 -8.03 47.68 -20.25
CA VAL A 542 -8.20 47.43 -18.80
C VAL A 542 -6.90 47.02 -18.11
N ARG A 543 -5.83 46.72 -18.84
CA ARG A 543 -4.51 46.34 -18.29
C ARG A 543 -4.01 47.32 -17.23
N GLY A 544 -4.21 48.63 -17.45
CA GLY A 544 -3.85 49.69 -16.49
C GLY A 544 -4.54 49.56 -15.14
N ALA A 545 -5.77 49.03 -15.09
CA ALA A 545 -6.49 48.77 -13.84
C ALA A 545 -5.90 47.59 -13.03
N PHE A 546 -5.10 46.75 -13.69
CA PHE A 546 -4.38 45.63 -13.09
C PHE A 546 -2.87 45.89 -12.94
N ALA A 547 -2.40 47.08 -13.33
CA ALA A 547 -1.02 47.51 -13.16
C ALA A 547 -0.83 48.07 -11.74
N GLN A 548 -0.55 47.19 -10.79
CA GLN A 548 -0.20 47.58 -9.43
C GLN A 548 1.28 47.97 -9.32
N GLY A 549 1.61 48.79 -8.32
CA GLY A 549 2.99 49.14 -8.03
C GLY A 549 3.76 47.92 -7.51
N LEU A 550 4.82 47.54 -8.22
CA LEU A 550 5.73 46.48 -7.79
C LEU A 550 6.64 46.98 -6.66
N THR A 551 6.70 46.23 -5.57
CA THR A 551 7.77 46.42 -4.57
C THR A 551 8.95 45.56 -4.97
N TRP A 552 10.15 46.14 -4.96
CA TRP A 552 11.33 45.47 -5.47
C TRP A 552 12.38 45.21 -4.40
N GLY A 553 12.97 44.03 -4.47
CA GLY A 553 14.20 43.68 -3.79
C GLY A 553 15.45 44.10 -4.58
N PRO A 554 16.63 43.71 -4.07
CA PRO A 554 17.88 43.85 -4.82
C PRO A 554 17.80 43.08 -6.13
N LEU A 555 18.50 43.58 -7.14
CA LEU A 555 18.74 42.80 -8.36
C LEU A 555 19.72 41.68 -8.07
N ALA A 556 19.49 40.51 -8.65
CA ALA A 556 20.51 39.48 -8.74
C ALA A 556 21.70 40.05 -9.56
N PRO A 557 22.89 40.24 -8.96
CA PRO A 557 24.02 40.87 -9.67
C PRO A 557 24.41 40.07 -10.92
N GLY A 558 24.93 40.70 -11.97
CA GLY A 558 25.35 40.04 -13.21
C GLY A 558 25.40 40.97 -14.41
N ALA A 559 26.06 40.55 -15.50
CA ALA A 559 26.09 41.31 -16.75
C ALA A 559 24.73 41.30 -17.47
N GLY A 560 24.46 42.32 -18.29
CA GLY A 560 23.17 42.47 -18.99
C GLY A 560 22.81 41.32 -19.93
N HIS A 561 23.78 40.58 -20.48
CA HIS A 561 23.49 39.41 -21.31
C HIS A 561 23.22 38.12 -20.50
N GLU A 562 23.50 38.11 -19.20
CA GLU A 562 23.33 36.91 -18.37
C GLU A 562 21.86 36.70 -18.05
N PRO A 563 21.27 35.55 -18.43
CA PRO A 563 19.85 35.35 -18.24
C PRO A 563 19.45 35.25 -16.79
N VAL A 564 18.18 35.53 -16.56
CA VAL A 564 17.55 35.47 -15.26
C VAL A 564 16.44 34.44 -15.32
N VAL A 565 16.52 33.42 -14.47
CA VAL A 565 15.39 32.53 -14.22
C VAL A 565 14.32 33.34 -13.49
N LEU A 566 13.13 33.44 -14.06
CA LEU A 566 11.98 34.09 -13.46
C LEU A 566 10.96 33.04 -13.03
N VAL A 567 10.53 33.18 -11.79
CA VAL A 567 9.44 32.40 -11.21
C VAL A 567 8.44 33.36 -10.60
N ALA A 568 7.15 33.11 -10.81
CA ALA A 568 6.08 33.91 -10.25
C ALA A 568 5.03 33.01 -9.61
N ALA A 569 4.70 33.27 -8.34
CA ALA A 569 3.84 32.40 -7.56
C ALA A 569 3.20 33.11 -6.36
N ASP A 570 2.22 32.45 -5.73
CA ASP A 570 1.68 32.87 -4.45
C ASP A 570 2.57 32.43 -3.27
N SER A 571 2.25 32.97 -2.09
CA SER A 571 2.93 32.68 -0.83
C SER A 571 3.04 31.18 -0.50
N ALA A 572 2.00 30.39 -0.80
CA ALA A 572 1.96 28.97 -0.46
C ALA A 572 2.92 28.17 -1.34
N TYR A 573 2.91 28.43 -2.64
CA TYR A 573 3.82 27.80 -3.59
C TYR A 573 5.27 28.21 -3.37
N VAL A 574 5.54 29.49 -3.09
CA VAL A 574 6.89 29.98 -2.76
C VAL A 574 7.47 29.22 -1.58
N ARG A 575 6.70 29.05 -0.51
CA ARG A 575 7.17 28.33 0.69
C ARG A 575 7.41 26.86 0.44
N ARG A 576 6.61 26.25 -0.43
CA ARG A 576 6.68 24.81 -0.71
C ARG A 576 7.82 24.45 -1.68
N PHE A 577 7.98 25.18 -2.78
CA PHE A 577 8.83 24.73 -3.89
C PHE A 577 10.10 25.56 -4.11
N LEU A 578 10.19 26.79 -3.60
CA LEU A 578 11.41 27.59 -3.78
C LEU A 578 12.68 26.93 -3.22
N PRO A 579 12.67 26.22 -2.06
CA PRO A 579 13.88 25.60 -1.53
C PRO A 579 14.51 24.57 -2.48
N VAL A 580 13.69 23.74 -3.12
CA VAL A 580 14.17 22.72 -4.08
C VAL A 580 14.63 23.36 -5.36
N LEU A 581 13.90 24.36 -5.87
CA LEU A 581 14.25 25.02 -7.11
C LEU A 581 15.57 25.78 -6.98
N ALA A 582 15.74 26.55 -5.89
CA ALA A 582 16.97 27.29 -5.62
C ALA A 582 18.17 26.35 -5.45
N ALA A 583 18.02 25.23 -4.73
CA ALA A 583 19.07 24.25 -4.56
C ALA A 583 19.42 23.53 -5.88
N SER A 584 18.42 23.23 -6.70
CA SER A 584 18.56 22.60 -8.02
C SER A 584 19.33 23.51 -8.99
N ILE A 585 18.91 24.77 -9.11
CA ILE A 585 19.60 25.77 -9.94
C ILE A 585 21.03 25.99 -9.47
N ALA A 586 21.25 26.14 -8.17
CA ALA A 586 22.58 26.36 -7.62
C ALA A 586 23.53 25.17 -7.87
N SER A 587 23.00 23.94 -7.82
CA SER A 587 23.75 22.71 -8.12
C SER A 587 24.07 22.59 -9.62
N ALA A 588 23.09 22.85 -10.49
CA ALA A 588 23.24 22.66 -11.93
C ALA A 588 23.97 23.81 -12.64
N ALA A 589 23.78 25.05 -12.17
CA ALA A 589 24.38 26.26 -12.72
C ALA A 589 24.84 27.21 -11.60
N PRO A 590 25.99 26.93 -10.96
CA PRO A 590 26.57 27.82 -9.97
C PRO A 590 26.74 29.23 -10.53
N GLY A 591 26.30 30.23 -9.78
CA GLY A 591 26.27 31.62 -10.22
C GLY A 591 25.02 32.00 -11.02
N ALA A 592 24.04 31.13 -11.27
CA ALA A 592 22.83 31.54 -11.97
C ALA A 592 22.07 32.66 -11.24
N ARG A 593 21.30 33.45 -12.00
CA ARG A 593 20.46 34.53 -11.48
C ARG A 593 19.01 34.03 -11.38
N LEU A 594 18.43 34.08 -10.20
CA LEU A 594 17.02 33.75 -9.95
C LEU A 594 16.28 35.02 -9.51
N HIS A 595 15.16 35.32 -10.14
CA HIS A 595 14.20 36.32 -9.68
C HIS A 595 12.90 35.65 -9.26
N VAL A 596 12.50 35.89 -8.01
CA VAL A 596 11.24 35.38 -7.46
C VAL A 596 10.24 36.53 -7.37
N HIS A 597 9.14 36.42 -8.11
CA HIS A 597 8.03 37.35 -8.04
C HIS A 597 6.90 36.76 -7.19
N VAL A 598 6.55 37.40 -6.07
CA VAL A 598 5.50 36.91 -5.16
C VAL A 598 4.23 37.74 -5.33
N CYS A 599 3.15 37.06 -5.68
CA CYS A 599 1.80 37.64 -5.71
C CYS A 599 1.12 37.42 -4.36
N ASP A 600 0.59 38.50 -3.79
CA ASP A 600 -0.03 38.54 -2.46
C ASP A 600 0.87 37.98 -1.34
N PRO A 601 2.04 38.61 -1.10
CA PRO A 601 2.99 38.12 -0.11
C PRO A 601 2.41 38.18 1.31
N VAL A 602 2.61 37.12 2.09
CA VAL A 602 2.28 37.10 3.52
C VAL A 602 3.49 37.53 4.37
N PRO A 603 3.28 37.98 5.62
CA PRO A 603 4.39 38.34 6.51
C PRO A 603 5.46 37.24 6.60
N GLY A 604 6.72 37.64 6.39
CA GLY A 604 7.87 36.74 6.44
C GLY A 604 8.27 36.07 5.11
N ASP A 605 7.53 36.25 4.01
CA ASP A 605 7.93 35.70 2.70
C ASP A 605 9.26 36.29 2.22
N ILE A 606 9.48 37.58 2.43
CA ILE A 606 10.74 38.24 2.07
C ILE A 606 11.92 37.66 2.86
N ASP A 607 11.72 37.43 4.16
CA ASP A 607 12.76 36.83 5.00
C ASP A 607 13.01 35.38 4.63
N PHE A 608 11.95 34.64 4.25
CA PHE A 608 12.08 33.28 3.72
C PHE A 608 12.85 33.23 2.40
N ILE A 609 12.57 34.14 1.45
CA ILE A 609 13.30 34.27 0.18
C ILE A 609 14.77 34.59 0.47
N ARG A 610 15.04 35.56 1.35
CA ARG A 610 16.42 35.90 1.77
C ARG A 610 17.15 34.71 2.39
N ALA A 611 16.47 33.90 3.20
CA ALA A 611 17.06 32.70 3.79
C ALA A 611 17.50 31.69 2.72
N GLN A 612 16.82 31.63 1.56
CA GLN A 612 17.24 30.77 0.45
C GLN A 612 18.57 31.20 -0.17
N ALA A 613 18.86 32.51 -0.23
CA ALA A 613 20.17 32.98 -0.67
C ALA A 613 21.30 32.54 0.26
N GLY A 614 21.03 32.44 1.57
CA GLY A 614 21.99 31.88 2.54
C GLY A 614 22.16 30.36 2.42
N ALA A 615 21.09 29.65 2.09
CA ALA A 615 21.10 28.19 1.95
C ALA A 615 21.66 27.69 0.60
N ALA A 616 21.69 28.56 -0.42
CA ALA A 616 22.25 28.30 -1.75
C ALA A 616 23.18 29.46 -2.16
N PRO A 617 24.38 29.60 -1.53
CA PRO A 617 25.24 30.77 -1.69
C PRO A 617 25.81 30.95 -3.10
N ALA A 618 25.78 29.90 -3.93
CA ALA A 618 26.13 29.97 -5.34
C ALA A 618 25.04 30.65 -6.20
N LEU A 619 23.83 30.90 -5.67
CA LEU A 619 22.73 31.50 -6.41
C LEU A 619 22.66 33.01 -6.19
N ARG A 620 22.51 33.78 -7.28
CA ARG A 620 22.30 35.23 -7.22
C ARG A 620 20.79 35.49 -7.22
N LEU A 621 20.24 35.89 -6.08
CA LEU A 621 18.80 36.01 -5.88
C LEU A 621 18.34 37.47 -5.92
N GLY A 622 17.31 37.74 -6.71
CA GLY A 622 16.52 38.96 -6.65
C GLY A 622 15.04 38.64 -6.45
N TRP A 623 14.24 39.65 -6.09
CA TRP A 623 12.81 39.43 -5.91
C TRP A 623 11.98 40.68 -6.17
N SER A 624 10.69 40.46 -6.40
CA SER A 624 9.66 41.50 -6.44
C SER A 624 8.38 40.97 -5.84
N THR A 625 7.51 41.87 -5.38
CA THR A 625 6.19 41.50 -4.88
C THR A 625 5.12 42.43 -5.41
N GLU A 626 3.93 41.90 -5.58
CA GLU A 626 2.72 42.66 -5.82
C GLU A 626 1.60 42.22 -4.88
N VAL A 627 0.80 43.17 -4.41
CA VAL A 627 -0.43 42.87 -3.67
C VAL A 627 -1.52 42.63 -4.70
N LEU A 628 -2.42 41.68 -4.46
CA LEU A 628 -3.55 41.46 -5.36
C LEU A 628 -4.74 42.33 -4.96
N ASP A 629 -5.59 42.70 -5.92
CA ASP A 629 -6.86 43.38 -5.63
C ASP A 629 -7.71 42.48 -4.70
N ALA A 630 -7.93 42.96 -3.48
CA ALA A 630 -8.69 42.26 -2.45
C ALA A 630 -10.16 42.00 -2.86
N ALA A 631 -10.68 42.73 -3.84
CA ALA A 631 -12.03 42.55 -4.36
C ALA A 631 -12.15 41.39 -5.38
N LEU A 632 -11.05 40.77 -5.80
CA LEU A 632 -11.10 39.62 -6.70
C LEU A 632 -11.61 38.37 -5.97
N ALA A 633 -12.59 37.67 -6.55
CA ALA A 633 -13.07 36.38 -6.06
C ALA A 633 -12.01 35.28 -6.25
N GLY A 634 -12.02 34.24 -5.40
CA GLY A 634 -11.00 33.17 -5.37
C GLY A 634 -10.58 32.58 -6.73
N PRO A 635 -11.52 32.23 -7.62
CA PRO A 635 -11.15 31.73 -8.94
C PRO A 635 -10.55 32.79 -9.88
N SER A 636 -11.01 34.04 -9.82
CA SER A 636 -10.39 35.17 -10.54
C SER A 636 -8.99 35.46 -10.01
N ARG A 637 -8.76 35.27 -8.70
CA ARG A 637 -7.43 35.34 -8.10
C ARG A 637 -6.52 34.25 -8.64
N THR A 638 -6.99 33.02 -8.77
CA THR A 638 -6.21 31.90 -9.36
C THR A 638 -5.82 32.19 -10.82
N THR A 639 -6.76 32.71 -11.60
CA THR A 639 -6.51 33.12 -12.99
C THR A 639 -5.52 34.29 -13.06
N TYR A 640 -5.65 35.25 -12.14
CA TYR A 640 -4.75 36.38 -12.05
C TYR A 640 -3.33 35.98 -11.63
N LEU A 641 -3.17 35.05 -10.68
CA LEU A 641 -1.86 34.50 -10.32
C LEU A 641 -1.13 33.94 -11.55
N THR A 642 -1.89 33.28 -12.42
CA THR A 642 -1.40 32.75 -13.68
C THR A 642 -1.13 33.84 -14.73
N ALA A 643 -1.87 34.94 -14.69
CA ALA A 643 -1.67 36.11 -15.56
C ALA A 643 -0.47 36.96 -15.13
N ALA A 644 -0.24 37.11 -13.82
CA ALA A 644 0.77 37.96 -13.22
C ALA A 644 2.17 37.62 -13.74
N ARG A 645 2.47 36.32 -13.88
CA ARG A 645 3.74 35.86 -14.45
C ARG A 645 3.99 36.40 -15.85
N PHE A 646 2.97 36.58 -16.68
CA PHE A 646 3.12 37.14 -18.03
C PHE A 646 2.99 38.66 -18.06
N LEU A 647 2.16 39.21 -17.18
CA LEU A 647 1.91 40.64 -17.04
C LEU A 647 3.15 41.41 -16.61
N ARG A 648 3.97 40.83 -15.73
CA ARG A 648 5.20 41.48 -15.20
C ARG A 648 6.47 41.18 -15.99
N LEU A 649 6.41 40.28 -16.97
CA LEU A 649 7.58 39.98 -17.83
C LEU A 649 8.18 41.22 -18.48
N PRO A 650 7.40 42.16 -19.05
CA PRO A 650 7.96 43.38 -19.62
C PRO A 650 8.72 44.22 -18.60
N ASP A 651 8.17 44.42 -17.39
CA ASP A 651 8.80 45.21 -16.33
C ASP A 651 10.12 44.56 -15.87
N ILE A 652 10.14 43.23 -15.78
CA ILE A 652 11.32 42.46 -15.36
C ILE A 652 12.37 42.42 -16.47
N LEU A 653 11.96 42.23 -17.74
CA LEU A 653 12.83 42.30 -18.92
C LEU A 653 13.54 43.66 -18.99
N GLU A 654 12.78 44.75 -18.85
CA GLU A 654 13.32 46.12 -18.87
C GLU A 654 14.26 46.38 -17.69
N ARG A 655 13.89 45.93 -16.48
CA ARG A 655 14.71 46.15 -15.28
C ARG A 655 16.05 45.41 -15.32
N TYR A 656 16.07 44.20 -15.88
CA TYR A 656 17.29 43.40 -15.98
C TYR A 656 18.10 43.69 -17.25
N ALA A 657 17.44 44.18 -18.31
CA ALA A 657 18.00 44.31 -19.66
C ALA A 657 18.69 43.02 -20.13
N ALA A 658 18.09 41.87 -19.76
CA ALA A 658 18.65 40.54 -19.92
C ALA A 658 17.57 39.53 -20.33
N PRO A 659 17.94 38.42 -21.01
CA PRO A 659 16.97 37.38 -21.32
C PRO A 659 16.36 36.75 -20.06
N LEU A 660 15.09 36.35 -20.13
CA LEU A 660 14.38 35.69 -19.04
C LEU A 660 14.09 34.22 -19.38
N VAL A 661 14.32 33.34 -18.42
CA VAL A 661 13.89 31.94 -18.45
C VAL A 661 12.67 31.83 -17.54
N VAL A 662 11.47 31.82 -18.13
CA VAL A 662 10.20 31.78 -17.40
C VAL A 662 9.86 30.34 -17.06
N ALA A 663 9.80 30.03 -15.77
CA ALA A 663 9.52 28.70 -15.25
C ALA A 663 8.25 28.68 -14.39
N ASP A 664 7.52 27.56 -14.43
CA ASP A 664 6.54 27.28 -13.39
C ASP A 664 7.24 26.96 -12.06
N ILE A 665 6.63 27.30 -10.94
CA ILE A 665 7.28 27.20 -9.62
C ILE A 665 7.29 25.75 -9.08
N ASP A 666 6.29 24.95 -9.45
CA ASP A 666 6.19 23.51 -9.16
C ASP A 666 6.88 22.65 -10.23
N ALA A 667 7.27 23.24 -11.37
CA ALA A 667 8.25 22.67 -12.27
C ALA A 667 9.64 22.68 -11.60
N ALA A 668 9.82 21.81 -10.61
CA ALA A 668 10.99 21.76 -9.73
C ALA A 668 12.32 21.43 -10.45
N PHE A 669 12.32 21.34 -11.79
CA PHE A 669 13.41 20.78 -12.56
C PHE A 669 13.64 21.58 -13.84
N LEU A 670 14.32 22.71 -13.70
CA LEU A 670 15.20 23.18 -14.76
C LEU A 670 16.30 22.12 -14.92
N THR A 671 16.04 21.07 -15.70
CA THR A 671 16.96 19.93 -15.84
C THR A 671 18.35 20.33 -16.31
N ASP A 672 18.52 21.53 -16.86
CA ASP A 672 19.81 22.17 -17.03
C ASP A 672 19.68 23.70 -17.28
N PRO A 673 19.80 24.56 -16.25
CA PRO A 673 19.77 26.01 -16.43
C PRO A 673 20.87 26.52 -17.37
N ALA A 674 22.03 25.86 -17.42
CA ALA A 674 23.14 26.23 -18.31
C ALA A 674 22.81 25.96 -19.78
N ARG A 675 22.04 24.90 -20.08
CA ARG A 675 21.53 24.62 -21.43
C ARG A 675 20.51 25.68 -21.88
N PHE A 676 19.64 26.12 -20.98
CA PHE A 676 18.72 27.22 -21.25
C PHE A 676 19.46 28.53 -21.52
N VAL A 677 20.55 28.78 -20.78
CA VAL A 677 21.46 29.90 -21.07
C VAL A 677 22.10 29.77 -22.45
N ALA A 678 22.58 28.59 -22.83
CA ALA A 678 23.21 28.36 -24.14
C ALA A 678 22.22 28.43 -25.33
N ALA A 679 20.93 28.22 -25.05
CA ALA A 679 19.87 28.35 -26.04
C ALA A 679 19.50 29.81 -26.38
N LEU A 680 20.02 30.78 -25.63
CA LEU A 680 19.82 32.20 -25.88
C LEU A 680 20.70 32.66 -27.04
N ASP A 681 20.12 32.63 -28.24
CA ASP A 681 20.69 33.28 -29.42
C ASP A 681 20.06 34.66 -29.60
N ALA A 682 20.87 35.69 -29.87
CA ALA A 682 20.40 37.02 -30.21
C ALA A 682 19.52 37.05 -31.47
N GLY A 683 19.59 36.01 -32.32
CA GLY A 683 18.80 35.88 -33.55
C GLY A 683 17.35 35.40 -33.38
N ARG A 684 16.93 34.92 -32.20
CA ARG A 684 15.58 34.36 -31.97
C ARG A 684 14.89 35.02 -30.77
N PRO A 685 13.65 35.52 -30.92
CA PRO A 685 12.97 36.25 -29.84
C PRO A 685 12.49 35.33 -28.70
N VAL A 686 12.13 34.08 -29.00
CA VAL A 686 11.55 33.12 -28.05
C VAL A 686 12.08 31.70 -28.33
N ALA A 687 12.38 30.97 -27.26
CA ALA A 687 12.74 29.55 -27.30
C ALA A 687 11.88 28.75 -26.31
N THR A 688 11.62 27.48 -26.62
CA THR A 688 10.78 26.57 -25.81
C THR A 688 11.52 25.24 -25.64
N THR A 689 11.22 24.47 -24.59
CA THR A 689 11.73 23.10 -24.40
C THR A 689 11.08 22.10 -25.36
N TRP A 690 11.88 21.17 -25.90
CA TRP A 690 11.51 20.09 -26.83
C TRP A 690 12.18 18.78 -26.42
N GLY A 691 11.46 17.67 -26.52
CA GLY A 691 12.03 16.31 -26.45
C GLY A 691 12.00 15.64 -27.83
N PRO A 692 12.97 14.80 -28.21
CA PRO A 692 12.99 14.12 -29.51
C PRO A 692 11.76 13.27 -29.89
N GLY A 693 10.85 12.95 -28.96
CA GLY A 693 9.58 12.25 -29.24
C GLY A 693 8.31 13.12 -29.21
N ASN A 694 8.39 14.41 -28.86
CA ASN A 694 7.19 15.24 -28.63
C ASN A 694 6.78 16.04 -29.88
N LEU A 695 6.35 15.31 -30.91
CA LEU A 695 6.01 15.84 -32.23
C LEU A 695 4.64 16.56 -32.27
N ALA A 696 4.53 17.75 -31.65
CA ALA A 696 3.73 18.90 -32.13
C ALA A 696 3.86 20.17 -31.23
N GLY A 697 5.01 20.84 -31.27
CA GLY A 697 5.24 22.28 -31.03
C GLY A 697 4.54 23.01 -29.84
N PRO A 698 3.24 23.36 -29.91
CA PRO A 698 2.58 24.13 -28.83
C PRO A 698 2.01 23.27 -27.70
N TYR A 699 1.68 22.00 -27.96
CA TYR A 699 0.91 21.15 -27.05
C TYR A 699 1.70 20.75 -25.80
N ASP A 700 2.96 20.37 -25.96
CA ASP A 700 3.83 19.98 -24.83
C ASP A 700 4.43 21.17 -24.08
N ALA A 701 4.54 22.33 -24.74
CA ALA A 701 4.91 23.58 -24.09
C ALA A 701 3.88 24.01 -23.02
N ALA A 702 2.61 23.63 -23.18
CA ALA A 702 1.53 23.92 -22.24
C ALA A 702 1.52 23.00 -21.00
N GLY A 703 2.18 21.83 -21.07
CA GLY A 703 2.23 20.86 -19.98
C GLY A 703 3.55 20.82 -19.19
N GLY A 704 4.64 21.38 -19.73
CA GLY A 704 6.02 21.19 -19.23
C GLY A 704 6.80 22.45 -18.84
N GLY A 705 6.18 23.63 -18.82
CA GLY A 705 6.58 24.71 -17.90
C GLY A 705 7.90 25.46 -18.17
N LEU A 706 8.36 25.61 -19.42
CA LEU A 706 9.48 26.53 -19.69
C LEU A 706 9.40 27.32 -21.00
N VAL A 707 9.40 28.65 -20.87
CA VAL A 707 9.52 29.59 -22.00
C VAL A 707 10.70 30.50 -21.78
N VAL A 708 11.59 30.58 -22.76
CA VAL A 708 12.75 31.47 -22.74
C VAL A 708 12.48 32.68 -23.64
N LEU A 709 12.62 33.88 -23.08
CA LEU A 709 12.36 35.16 -23.75
C LEU A 709 13.65 35.97 -23.85
N ALA A 710 14.08 36.25 -25.08
CA ALA A 710 15.16 37.20 -25.33
C ALA A 710 14.65 38.64 -25.17
N ASP A 711 15.56 39.59 -24.95
CA ASP A 711 15.22 41.01 -24.91
C ASP A 711 14.90 41.56 -26.32
N HIS A 712 13.70 41.26 -26.82
CA HIS A 712 13.26 41.55 -28.17
C HIS A 712 11.79 42.03 -28.19
N ALA A 713 11.44 42.99 -29.05
CA ALA A 713 10.08 43.55 -29.13
C ALA A 713 8.99 42.46 -29.28
N ARG A 714 9.18 41.51 -30.21
CA ARG A 714 8.27 40.35 -30.39
C ARG A 714 8.09 39.46 -29.14
N ALA A 715 9.11 39.32 -28.30
CA ALA A 715 9.01 38.55 -27.06
C ALA A 715 8.14 39.31 -26.03
N ARG A 716 8.28 40.64 -26.00
CA ARG A 716 7.41 41.51 -25.20
C ARG A 716 5.97 41.49 -25.72
N ASP A 717 5.76 41.46 -27.03
CA ASP A 717 4.43 41.35 -27.65
C ASP A 717 3.77 40.00 -27.32
N PHE A 718 4.53 38.91 -27.37
CA PHE A 718 4.08 37.59 -26.93
C PHE A 718 3.65 37.60 -25.45
N ALA A 719 4.51 38.09 -24.55
CA ALA A 719 4.18 38.16 -23.12
C ALA A 719 2.94 39.03 -22.86
N ARG A 720 2.84 40.17 -23.55
CA ARG A 720 1.68 41.07 -23.47
C ARG A 720 0.40 40.42 -24.00
N GLY A 721 0.45 39.69 -25.11
CA GLY A 721 -0.70 39.00 -25.69
C GLY A 721 -1.27 37.94 -24.76
N VAL A 722 -0.40 37.11 -24.16
CA VAL A 722 -0.82 36.12 -23.15
C VAL A 722 -1.42 36.81 -21.93
N ALA A 723 -0.76 37.86 -21.42
CA ALA A 723 -1.23 38.61 -20.25
C ALA A 723 -2.59 39.27 -20.50
N ASP A 724 -2.76 39.95 -21.65
CA ASP A 724 -4.00 40.60 -22.04
C ASP A 724 -5.15 39.60 -22.13
N PHE A 725 -4.93 38.45 -22.77
CA PHE A 725 -5.95 37.43 -22.88
C PHE A 725 -6.39 36.92 -21.50
N LEU A 726 -5.44 36.64 -20.61
CA LEU A 726 -5.76 36.20 -19.25
C LEU A 726 -6.47 37.31 -18.45
N LEU A 727 -6.04 38.57 -18.59
CA LEU A 727 -6.66 39.72 -17.92
C LEU A 727 -8.06 40.02 -18.43
N TYR A 728 -8.32 39.86 -19.73
CA TYR A 728 -9.67 39.95 -20.30
C TYR A 728 -10.62 39.01 -19.55
N HIS A 729 -10.17 37.78 -19.32
CA HIS A 729 -10.97 36.78 -18.63
C HIS A 729 -11.08 37.03 -17.12
N VAL A 730 -10.05 37.57 -16.47
CA VAL A 730 -10.14 38.04 -15.07
C VAL A 730 -11.17 39.17 -14.94
N ASP A 731 -11.11 40.16 -15.82
CA ASP A 731 -12.03 41.32 -15.83
C ASP A 731 -13.47 40.92 -16.18
N ARG A 732 -13.64 40.02 -17.15
CA ARG A 732 -14.93 39.45 -17.50
C ARG A 732 -15.53 38.65 -16.34
N ALA A 733 -14.73 37.82 -15.66
CA ALA A 733 -15.18 37.10 -14.47
C ALA A 733 -15.60 38.06 -13.36
N ARG A 734 -14.86 39.16 -13.17
CA ARG A 734 -15.23 40.24 -12.23
C ARG A 734 -16.56 40.89 -12.57
N ARG A 735 -16.85 41.13 -13.86
CA ARG A 735 -18.09 41.78 -14.33
C ARG A 735 -19.31 40.86 -14.36
N HIS A 736 -19.12 39.58 -14.67
CA HIS A 736 -20.22 38.67 -15.00
C HIS A 736 -20.31 37.42 -14.11
N GLY A 737 -19.43 37.28 -13.10
CA GLY A 737 -19.53 36.26 -12.05
C GLY A 737 -19.21 34.82 -12.49
N VAL A 738 -18.76 34.60 -13.73
CA VAL A 738 -18.37 33.28 -14.22
C VAL A 738 -16.85 33.18 -14.21
N PRO A 739 -16.25 32.48 -13.24
CA PRO A 739 -14.81 32.31 -13.21
C PRO A 739 -14.35 31.28 -14.23
N LEU A 740 -13.23 31.57 -14.84
CA LEU A 740 -12.66 30.78 -15.92
C LEU A 740 -11.39 30.16 -15.36
N GLY A 741 -11.45 28.88 -15.05
CA GLY A 741 -10.43 28.19 -14.26
C GLY A 741 -9.07 28.06 -14.95
N TYR A 742 -8.27 27.13 -14.41
CA TYR A 742 -6.92 26.72 -14.80
C TYR A 742 -6.73 26.29 -16.27
N PHE A 743 -7.75 26.35 -17.12
CA PHE A 743 -7.69 25.97 -18.54
C PHE A 743 -7.20 27.11 -19.44
N LEU A 744 -7.31 28.36 -18.96
CA LEU A 744 -7.08 29.54 -19.80
C LEU A 744 -5.62 29.77 -20.16
N ASP A 745 -4.67 29.40 -19.32
CA ASP A 745 -3.25 29.66 -19.56
C ASP A 745 -2.65 28.74 -20.61
N GLN A 746 -3.03 27.47 -20.62
CA GLN A 746 -2.66 26.51 -21.67
C GLN A 746 -3.22 26.93 -23.03
N VAL A 747 -4.49 27.36 -23.06
CA VAL A 747 -5.12 27.89 -24.29
C VAL A 747 -4.49 29.20 -24.74
N ALA A 748 -4.24 30.14 -23.82
CA ALA A 748 -3.60 31.40 -24.11
C ALA A 748 -2.21 31.19 -24.72
N LEU A 749 -1.44 30.27 -24.13
CA LEU A 749 -0.10 29.96 -24.58
C LEU A 749 -0.11 29.38 -26.00
N ILE A 750 -0.94 28.38 -26.26
CA ILE A 750 -1.07 27.74 -27.58
C ILE A 750 -1.56 28.74 -28.64
N ALA A 751 -2.58 29.53 -28.32
CA ALA A 751 -3.14 30.52 -29.24
C ALA A 751 -2.16 31.66 -29.55
N THR A 752 -1.45 32.17 -28.53
CA THR A 752 -0.47 33.27 -28.70
C THR A 752 0.77 32.79 -29.44
N ILE A 753 1.26 31.58 -29.17
CA ILE A 753 2.35 30.98 -29.96
C ILE A 753 1.91 30.93 -31.42
N ASN A 754 0.77 30.32 -31.73
CA ASN A 754 0.31 30.22 -33.12
C ASN A 754 0.06 31.59 -33.80
N ALA A 755 -0.44 32.59 -33.07
CA ALA A 755 -0.79 33.90 -33.63
C ALA A 755 0.39 34.88 -33.75
N VAL A 756 1.25 34.97 -32.72
CA VAL A 756 2.34 35.96 -32.60
C VAL A 756 3.67 35.38 -33.09
N LEU A 757 3.87 34.07 -32.94
CA LEU A 757 5.16 33.41 -33.18
C LEU A 757 4.99 32.16 -34.06
N LYS A 758 5.10 32.32 -35.37
CA LYS A 758 5.11 31.14 -36.27
C LYS A 758 6.18 30.14 -35.83
N PRO A 759 5.97 28.81 -36.00
CA PRO A 759 6.94 27.79 -35.62
C PRO A 759 8.37 28.06 -36.14
N ALA A 760 8.49 28.64 -37.34
CA ALA A 760 9.76 29.03 -37.94
C ALA A 760 10.53 30.13 -37.18
N HIS A 761 9.93 30.79 -36.18
CA HIS A 761 10.51 31.83 -35.33
C HIS A 761 10.83 31.36 -33.90
N LEU A 762 10.48 30.11 -33.57
CA LEU A 762 10.81 29.47 -32.30
C LEU A 762 12.12 28.70 -32.44
N ARG A 763 12.91 28.71 -31.37
CA ARG A 763 14.04 27.79 -31.24
C ARG A 763 13.62 26.62 -30.33
N PRO A 764 13.60 25.38 -30.84
CA PRO A 764 13.46 24.23 -29.97
C PRO A 764 14.73 24.07 -29.14
N ILE A 765 14.55 23.86 -27.84
CA ILE A 765 15.63 23.49 -26.92
C ILE A 765 15.48 21.99 -26.69
N PRO A 766 16.23 21.14 -27.42
CA PRO A 766 16.23 19.71 -27.16
C PRO A 766 16.59 19.46 -25.69
N MET A 767 16.18 18.35 -25.10
CA MET A 767 16.43 18.02 -23.70
C MET A 767 17.29 16.76 -23.59
N ASP A 768 18.49 16.78 -24.16
CA ASP A 768 19.39 15.63 -24.11
C ASP A 768 20.13 15.52 -22.76
N GLY A 769 20.12 14.33 -22.18
CA GLY A 769 21.12 13.91 -21.19
C GLY A 769 20.96 14.36 -19.73
N ARG A 770 19.90 15.09 -19.34
CA ARG A 770 19.65 15.45 -17.91
C ARG A 770 18.18 15.44 -17.47
N VAL A 771 17.27 15.17 -18.39
CA VAL A 771 16.04 14.45 -18.05
C VAL A 771 16.46 12.99 -18.07
N HIS A 772 16.34 12.25 -16.96
CA HIS A 772 16.71 10.84 -16.98
C HIS A 772 15.77 10.09 -17.92
N ARG A 773 16.34 9.74 -19.06
CA ARG A 773 15.90 8.68 -19.95
C ARG A 773 16.00 7.37 -19.17
N LEU A 774 14.88 6.73 -18.87
CA LEU A 774 14.88 5.36 -18.37
C LEU A 774 15.18 4.42 -19.56
N GLY A 775 16.45 4.00 -19.67
CA GLY A 775 16.94 2.97 -20.60
C GLY A 775 17.37 3.48 -21.98
N GLY A 776 18.58 3.10 -22.43
CA GLY A 776 19.09 3.25 -23.80
C GLY A 776 20.48 3.89 -23.91
N GLU A 777 21.47 3.14 -24.40
CA GLU A 777 22.81 3.64 -24.73
C GLU A 777 22.79 4.37 -26.09
N GLY A 778 22.28 5.59 -26.11
CA GLY A 778 22.34 6.45 -27.29
C GLY A 778 21.53 7.73 -27.12
N PRO A 779 21.80 8.79 -27.90
CA PRO A 779 21.03 10.04 -27.88
C PRO A 779 19.60 9.91 -28.44
N GLU A 780 19.21 8.77 -29.04
CA GLU A 780 17.94 8.64 -29.79
C GLU A 780 16.85 7.74 -29.18
N GLU A 781 17.13 6.76 -28.29
CA GLU A 781 16.10 5.81 -27.79
C GLU A 781 15.72 5.90 -26.28
N GLY A 782 14.57 6.48 -25.90
CA GLY A 782 14.04 6.39 -24.51
C GLY A 782 13.20 7.57 -24.02
N ALA A 783 12.31 7.30 -23.05
CA ALA A 783 11.12 8.08 -22.65
C ALA A 783 11.33 9.19 -21.60
N PHE A 784 10.38 10.15 -21.56
CA PHE A 784 10.35 11.34 -20.69
C PHE A 784 9.50 11.13 -19.42
N VAL A 785 9.90 11.75 -18.29
CA VAL A 785 9.10 11.79 -17.07
C VAL A 785 8.28 13.08 -17.01
N GLN A 786 6.95 12.96 -16.92
CA GLN A 786 6.03 14.05 -16.57
C GLN A 786 5.59 13.91 -15.10
N ILE A 787 5.51 15.08 -14.44
CA ILE A 787 4.83 15.46 -13.18
C ILE A 787 4.37 14.31 -12.27
N LEU A 788 4.98 14.23 -11.08
CA LEU A 788 4.48 13.45 -9.95
C LEU A 788 2.98 13.71 -9.72
N PRO A 789 2.18 12.72 -9.31
CA PRO A 789 0.91 12.99 -8.65
C PRO A 789 1.21 13.54 -7.24
N GLU A 790 1.71 14.77 -7.16
CA GLU A 790 2.25 15.44 -5.96
C GLU A 790 1.25 15.55 -4.79
N LYS A 791 -0.01 15.22 -5.04
CA LYS A 791 -1.10 15.29 -4.05
C LYS A 791 -1.47 13.92 -3.44
N ALA A 792 -0.79 12.84 -3.83
CA ALA A 792 -1.12 11.48 -3.39
C ALA A 792 -0.02 10.78 -2.55
N MET A 793 1.19 11.35 -2.43
CA MET A 793 2.29 10.74 -1.66
C MET A 793 2.30 11.24 -0.21
N ALA A 794 2.12 10.32 0.75
CA ALA A 794 2.06 10.65 2.17
C ALA A 794 3.40 11.16 2.75
N ASP A 795 4.54 10.85 2.11
CA ASP A 795 5.90 11.20 2.56
C ASP A 795 6.60 12.24 1.67
N PHE A 796 5.84 12.94 0.80
CA PHE A 796 6.38 13.89 -0.19
C PHE A 796 7.28 14.95 0.44
N ASP A 797 6.82 15.61 1.51
CA ASP A 797 7.57 16.69 2.16
C ASP A 797 8.90 16.19 2.77
N GLU A 798 8.92 14.96 3.28
CA GLU A 798 10.14 14.33 3.83
C GLU A 798 11.14 13.99 2.71
N ARG A 799 10.67 13.43 1.59
CA ARG A 799 11.50 13.15 0.42
C ARG A 799 12.09 14.44 -0.15
N MET A 800 11.26 15.47 -0.31
CA MET A 800 11.68 16.79 -0.78
C MET A 800 12.74 17.39 0.14
N ALA A 801 12.56 17.32 1.46
CA ALA A 801 13.55 17.80 2.42
C ALA A 801 14.90 17.09 2.29
N ARG A 802 14.90 15.76 2.08
CA ARG A 802 16.13 14.97 1.85
C ARG A 802 16.86 15.40 0.57
N VAL A 803 16.13 15.58 -0.53
CA VAL A 803 16.70 16.00 -1.81
C VAL A 803 17.30 17.39 -1.71
N VAL A 804 16.57 18.33 -1.11
CA VAL A 804 17.04 19.70 -0.85
C VAL A 804 18.33 19.68 -0.03
N ALA A 805 18.39 18.88 1.03
CA ALA A 805 19.57 18.78 1.88
C ALA A 805 20.80 18.32 1.10
N ARG A 806 20.65 17.29 0.25
CA ARG A 806 21.74 16.73 -0.56
C ARG A 806 22.17 17.61 -1.73
N LEU A 807 21.24 18.36 -2.33
CA LEU A 807 21.60 19.37 -3.33
C LEU A 807 22.41 20.52 -2.70
N ARG A 808 22.04 20.94 -1.49
CA ARG A 808 22.76 21.99 -0.76
C ARG A 808 24.16 21.58 -0.33
N THR A 809 24.42 20.29 -0.10
CA THR A 809 25.77 19.77 0.19
C THR A 809 26.66 19.65 -1.05
N GLY A 810 26.16 19.99 -2.24
CA GLY A 810 26.93 19.99 -3.48
C GLY A 810 27.09 18.61 -4.11
N GLU A 811 26.19 17.65 -3.83
CA GLU A 811 26.21 16.30 -4.41
C GLU A 811 25.87 16.25 -5.92
N GLY A 812 25.83 17.41 -6.61
CA GLY A 812 25.53 17.53 -8.03
C GLY A 812 24.06 17.25 -8.35
N PRO A 813 23.70 16.93 -9.61
CA PRO A 813 22.31 16.63 -10.00
C PRO A 813 21.81 15.27 -9.50
N ARG A 814 22.72 14.39 -9.03
CA ARG A 814 22.46 13.00 -8.59
C ARG A 814 21.28 12.83 -7.61
N PRO A 815 21.09 13.69 -6.59
CA PRO A 815 19.95 13.58 -5.68
C PRO A 815 18.59 13.78 -6.36
N LEU A 816 18.52 14.58 -7.43
CA LEU A 816 17.31 14.74 -8.23
C LEU A 816 17.03 13.48 -9.05
N GLU A 817 18.08 12.84 -9.58
CA GLU A 817 17.95 11.57 -10.30
C GLU A 817 17.40 10.48 -9.37
N GLU A 818 17.88 10.43 -8.13
CA GLU A 818 17.41 9.49 -7.13
C GLU A 818 15.97 9.78 -6.72
N PHE A 819 15.61 11.06 -6.55
CA PHE A 819 14.22 11.47 -6.30
C PHE A 819 13.26 11.04 -7.41
N PHE A 820 13.66 11.17 -8.67
CA PHE A 820 12.83 10.77 -9.81
C PHE A 820 12.77 9.26 -10.04
N ARG A 821 13.77 8.50 -9.58
CA ARG A 821 13.74 7.03 -9.62
C ARG A 821 12.85 6.44 -8.51
N LEU A 822 12.74 7.15 -7.38
CA LEU A 822 11.94 6.82 -6.21
C LEU A 822 10.47 7.19 -6.39
#